data_AF-A0AAD7HEQ1-F1
#
_entry.id   AF-A0AAD7HEQ1-F1
#
_cell.length_a   1.000
_cell.length_b   1.000
_cell.length_c   1.000
_cell.angle_alpha   90.00
_cell.angle_beta   90.00
_cell.angle_gamma   90.00
#
_symmetry.space_group_name_H-M   'P 1'
#
loop_
_entity.id
_entity.type
_entity.pdbx_description
1 polymer ?
#
loop_
_entity_poly.entity_id
_entity_poly.type
_entity_poly.pdbx_seq_one_letter_code
_entity_poly.pdbx_strand_id
1 'polypeptide(L)'
;MANNLPDEIVSEILSPALKVSDDAFSDTSGSKSSPFASYSESSSAFLLVSKAWLRVATPLLYHVVVLRSKAQASALDTALRTNPELGRFIKKLRVEGCYGPSMLKIIKCAPNVTDLFIHLSIWSSDNVAGLVRGLPLMNPTRLILSDELYRNRNKNSEVLLETVTQCIRQWTNLTVCDYPCNNDSLTSALKEARNLKTAIVSATRTWDLTQHLRLIVQNTSLKSIRLKDTGMSYYTPAVLYKQVIASAPGLSRLLEIPEDHAPISPGPPPSNPEPSSKSLQFSTTSVPEDVWKRILSFAVVLVPDAPGSRIRTKPRLGIVLVSKMFARLALPYFQEALIFRSPFEFDDFSARLDTMPSLRSQVRTLYLATGGAINLRPILPKTSLVNIIGTIPFNMTYKSFSDVGKHSGSSIVRLEGLAIAKGSALQKPSILSLFPNLRSLSLSIKAVFDVNSASIPAGTLPSLEELSFTAVDGTFLTVLTQLDLPRLRITKFEVQNTNIALFLGKHGSKLCTLSVSWMTVDSVNVFNLCPAMVDLTVHCGPSVPKGTRFTSSAYHTCLESISFKVNDYMRGPERKWGPFLKALSVVTFPALRGISLPCIRWPTTEHDIEKSSWVQAAEALLDRGVKLTNRNGGTWRRRLKR
;
A
#
# COMPACT_ATOMS: atom_id res chain seq x y z
N MET A 1 13.74 33.57 14.62
CA MET A 1 12.83 32.97 15.61
C MET A 1 13.33 31.65 16.17
N ALA A 2 13.83 30.70 15.36
CA ALA A 2 14.29 29.38 15.87
C ALA A 2 15.46 29.41 16.88
N ASN A 3 16.26 30.48 16.92
CA ASN A 3 17.43 30.58 17.83
C ASN A 3 17.08 30.90 19.29
N ASN A 4 15.80 31.19 19.61
CA ASN A 4 15.38 31.61 20.95
C ASN A 4 14.59 30.51 21.71
N LEU A 5 14.43 29.33 21.12
CA LEU A 5 13.76 28.22 21.80
C LEU A 5 14.74 27.55 22.78
N PRO A 6 14.31 27.25 24.02
CA PRO A 6 15.09 26.41 24.93
C PRO A 6 15.37 25.03 24.31
N ASP A 7 16.51 24.43 24.66
CA ASP A 7 16.97 23.16 24.10
C ASP A 7 15.97 22.02 24.39
N GLU A 8 15.23 22.08 25.50
CA GLU A 8 14.18 21.12 25.87
C GLU A 8 13.02 21.15 24.86
N ILE A 9 12.57 22.35 24.49
CA ILE A 9 11.49 22.52 23.51
C ILE A 9 11.94 22.07 22.13
N VAL A 10 13.18 22.39 21.74
CA VAL A 10 13.77 21.90 20.48
C VAL A 10 13.85 20.37 20.50
N SER A 11 14.22 19.77 21.64
CA SER A 11 14.29 18.31 21.81
C SER A 11 12.92 17.65 21.69
N GLU A 12 11.87 18.23 22.29
CA GLU A 12 10.50 17.73 22.14
C GLU A 12 9.99 17.84 20.70
N ILE A 13 10.27 18.96 20.01
CA ILE A 13 9.90 19.15 18.60
C ILE A 13 10.58 18.11 17.70
N LEU A 14 11.86 17.84 17.95
CA LEU A 14 12.66 16.92 17.12
C LEU A 14 12.43 15.44 17.46
N SER A 15 11.98 15.14 18.67
CA SER A 15 11.83 13.79 19.19
C SER A 15 10.98 12.88 18.28
N PRO A 16 9.78 13.25 17.80
CA PRO A 16 8.97 12.41 16.92
C PRO A 16 9.66 12.06 15.59
N ALA A 17 10.52 12.95 15.08
CA ALA A 17 11.20 12.77 13.80
C ALA A 17 12.51 11.97 13.92
N LEU A 18 13.20 12.06 15.06
CA LEU A 18 14.52 11.45 15.26
C LEU A 18 14.50 10.20 16.13
N LYS A 19 13.53 10.04 17.04
CA LYS A 19 13.45 8.86 17.91
C LYS A 19 12.88 7.67 17.16
N VAL A 20 13.53 6.53 17.35
CA VAL A 20 13.03 5.22 16.92
C VAL A 20 12.29 4.60 18.10
N SER A 21 11.04 4.19 17.89
CA SER A 21 10.27 3.47 18.93
C SER A 21 10.92 2.13 19.26
N ASP A 22 10.73 1.65 20.49
CA ASP A 22 11.28 0.36 20.88
C ASP A 22 10.70 -0.79 20.06
N ASP A 23 9.41 -0.71 19.69
CA ASP A 23 8.75 -1.68 18.83
C ASP A 23 9.40 -1.75 17.45
N ALA A 24 9.71 -0.60 16.83
CA ALA A 24 10.40 -0.57 15.54
C ALA A 24 11.84 -1.11 15.67
N PHE A 25 12.56 -0.74 16.74
CA PHE A 25 13.91 -1.23 16.99
C PHE A 25 13.96 -2.75 17.23
N SER A 26 12.98 -3.29 17.94
CA SER A 26 12.88 -4.70 18.33
C SER A 26 12.03 -5.55 17.39
N ASP A 27 11.60 -5.00 16.26
CA ASP A 27 10.86 -5.74 15.24
C ASP A 27 11.73 -6.88 14.67
N THR A 28 11.30 -8.10 14.97
CA THR A 28 11.86 -9.37 14.46
C THR A 28 10.82 -10.15 13.66
N SER A 29 9.69 -9.53 13.29
CA SER A 29 8.48 -10.18 12.73
C SER A 29 8.68 -10.98 11.43
N GLY A 30 9.92 -11.10 10.94
CA GLY A 30 10.23 -11.81 9.69
C GLY A 30 9.52 -11.18 8.49
N SER A 31 8.99 -9.96 8.65
CA SER A 31 8.47 -9.20 7.53
C SER A 31 9.60 -9.07 6.52
N LYS A 32 9.29 -9.24 5.23
CA LYS A 32 10.29 -9.25 4.13
C LYS A 32 11.11 -7.95 4.04
N SER A 33 10.84 -6.96 4.87
CA SER A 33 11.49 -5.67 4.90
C SER A 33 11.61 -5.18 6.33
N SER A 34 12.83 -4.88 6.77
CA SER A 34 13.10 -4.08 7.98
C SER A 34 12.16 -2.87 8.06
N PRO A 35 11.61 -2.50 9.23
CA PRO A 35 10.76 -1.32 9.39
C PRO A 35 11.49 -0.02 9.01
N PHE A 36 12.82 -0.08 9.00
CA PHE A 36 13.68 1.02 8.60
C PHE A 36 13.85 1.13 7.08
N ALA A 37 13.34 0.18 6.29
CA ALA A 37 13.50 0.14 4.82
C ALA A 37 12.79 1.28 4.08
N SER A 38 11.76 1.87 4.68
CA SER A 38 10.82 2.77 4.01
C SER A 38 10.86 4.22 4.50
N TYR A 39 12.04 4.78 4.83
CA TYR A 39 12.12 6.19 5.21
C TYR A 39 11.94 7.14 4.03
N SER A 40 11.00 8.08 4.19
CA SER A 40 10.72 9.14 3.22
C SER A 40 11.70 10.30 3.30
N GLU A 41 12.38 10.51 4.42
CA GLU A 41 13.25 11.67 4.64
C GLU A 41 14.57 11.29 5.33
N SER A 42 15.62 12.06 5.08
CA SER A 42 16.89 11.89 5.76
C SER A 42 16.85 12.60 7.10
N SER A 43 17.06 11.87 8.20
CA SER A 43 17.15 12.46 9.53
C SER A 43 18.30 13.47 9.67
N SER A 44 19.28 13.46 8.77
CA SER A 44 20.34 14.46 8.74
C SER A 44 19.87 15.85 8.32
N ALA A 45 18.71 15.98 7.65
CA ALA A 45 18.18 17.27 7.22
C ALA A 45 17.86 18.19 8.43
N PHE A 46 17.42 17.60 9.54
CA PHE A 46 17.14 18.34 10.78
C PHE A 46 18.42 18.95 11.40
N LEU A 47 19.59 18.36 11.15
CA LEU A 47 20.86 18.88 11.67
C LEU A 47 21.31 20.17 10.96
N LEU A 48 20.78 20.44 9.77
CA LEU A 48 21.21 21.56 8.92
C LEU A 48 20.41 22.85 9.15
N VAL A 49 19.41 22.82 10.04
CA VAL A 49 18.52 23.97 10.27
C VAL A 49 19.22 25.10 11.03
N SER A 50 19.86 24.81 12.16
CA SER A 50 20.60 25.79 12.97
C SER A 50 21.64 25.11 13.87
N LYS A 51 22.57 25.88 14.46
CA LYS A 51 23.54 25.35 15.43
C LYS A 51 22.87 24.77 16.68
N ALA A 52 21.78 25.39 17.15
CA ALA A 52 21.02 24.88 18.29
C ALA A 52 20.37 23.53 17.94
N TRP A 53 19.76 23.42 16.76
CA TRP A 53 19.19 22.16 16.27
C TRP A 53 20.26 21.09 16.13
N LEU A 54 21.43 21.40 15.52
CA LEU A 54 22.54 20.46 15.45
C LEU A 54 22.94 19.95 16.84
N ARG A 55 23.12 20.84 17.82
CA ARG A 55 23.51 20.49 19.20
C ARG A 55 22.48 19.56 19.86
N VAL A 56 21.20 19.91 19.80
CA VAL A 56 20.11 19.16 20.47
C VAL A 56 19.76 17.86 19.74
N ALA A 57 19.76 17.88 18.41
CA ALA A 57 19.43 16.74 17.57
C ALA A 57 20.52 15.66 17.58
N THR A 58 21.80 16.03 17.75
CA THR A 58 22.91 15.08 17.63
C THR A 58 22.80 13.92 18.63
N PRO A 59 22.59 14.13 19.94
CA PRO A 59 22.37 13.03 20.87
C PRO A 59 21.14 12.18 20.51
N LEU A 60 20.04 12.80 20.08
CA LEU A 60 18.82 12.10 19.69
C LEU A 60 19.03 11.20 18.47
N LEU A 61 19.75 11.70 17.46
CA LEU A 61 20.07 10.97 16.23
C LEU A 61 20.99 9.77 16.49
N TYR A 62 22.01 9.96 17.33
CA TYR A 62 22.97 8.88 17.65
C TYR A 62 22.44 7.91 18.70
N HIS A 63 21.34 8.23 19.40
CA HIS A 63 20.78 7.37 20.43
C HIS A 63 20.48 5.95 19.92
N VAL A 64 19.87 5.85 18.73
CA VAL A 64 19.55 4.59 18.07
C VAL A 64 20.24 4.54 16.70
N VAL A 65 21.25 3.69 16.59
CA VAL A 65 22.00 3.49 15.35
C VAL A 65 21.53 2.21 14.67
N VAL A 66 21.12 2.31 13.40
CA VAL A 66 20.69 1.18 12.56
C VAL A 66 21.62 1.05 11.35
N LEU A 67 22.42 -0.02 11.29
CA LEU A 67 23.38 -0.28 10.22
C LEU A 67 22.86 -1.35 9.26
N ARG A 68 22.70 -0.96 7.98
CA ARG A 68 22.06 -1.77 6.92
C ARG A 68 22.88 -1.87 5.63
N SER A 69 24.10 -1.33 5.65
CA SER A 69 25.05 -1.37 4.53
C SER A 69 26.49 -1.11 4.99
N LYS A 70 27.46 -1.58 4.20
CA LYS A 70 28.90 -1.32 4.41
C LYS A 70 29.21 0.18 4.38
N ALA A 71 28.55 0.93 3.49
CA ALA A 71 28.72 2.37 3.39
C ALA A 71 28.31 3.09 4.69
N GLN A 72 27.17 2.71 5.29
CA GLN A 72 26.73 3.28 6.58
C GLN A 72 27.71 2.94 7.71
N ALA A 73 28.17 1.69 7.79
CA ALA A 73 29.14 1.29 8.81
C ALA A 73 30.49 2.01 8.64
N SER A 74 30.96 2.20 7.41
CA SER A 74 32.19 2.95 7.12
C SER A 74 32.06 4.44 7.42
N ALA A 75 30.92 5.04 7.09
CA ALA A 75 30.62 6.44 7.40
C ALA A 75 30.57 6.66 8.92
N LEU A 76 29.90 5.76 9.65
CA LEU A 76 29.83 5.83 11.11
C LEU A 76 31.21 5.61 11.75
N ASP A 77 31.99 4.63 11.33
CA ASP A 77 33.39 4.44 11.77
C ASP A 77 34.19 5.74 11.62
N THR A 78 34.08 6.38 10.45
CA THR A 78 34.79 7.63 10.18
C THR A 78 34.32 8.78 11.06
N ALA A 79 33.00 8.92 11.25
CA ALA A 79 32.42 9.93 12.13
C ALA A 79 32.87 9.73 13.59
N LEU A 80 32.85 8.50 14.09
CA LEU A 80 33.24 8.17 15.46
C LEU A 80 34.75 8.33 15.71
N ARG A 81 35.59 8.03 14.72
CA ARG A 81 37.03 8.31 14.83
C ARG A 81 37.34 9.80 14.86
N THR A 82 36.59 10.58 14.08
CA THR A 82 36.77 12.03 14.03
C THR A 82 36.22 12.69 15.29
N ASN A 83 35.11 12.18 15.84
CA ASN A 83 34.44 12.72 17.01
C ASN A 83 34.04 11.57 17.97
N PRO A 84 34.97 11.09 18.81
CA PRO A 84 34.72 9.94 19.70
C PRO A 84 33.55 10.16 20.68
N GLU A 85 33.29 11.40 21.07
CA GLU A 85 32.16 11.76 21.95
C GLU A 85 30.80 11.33 21.39
N LEU A 86 30.65 11.29 20.05
CA LEU A 86 29.40 10.84 19.42
C LEU A 86 29.06 9.39 19.78
N GLY A 87 30.08 8.56 19.99
CA GLY A 87 29.89 7.15 20.33
C GLY A 87 29.29 6.96 21.73
N ARG A 88 29.48 7.94 22.63
CA ARG A 88 28.88 7.91 23.98
C ARG A 88 27.37 8.09 23.97
N PHE A 89 26.81 8.72 22.92
CA PHE A 89 25.37 8.88 22.75
C PHE A 89 24.69 7.60 22.27
N ILE A 90 25.42 6.66 21.68
CA ILE A 90 24.84 5.41 21.16
C ILE A 90 24.45 4.51 22.34
N LYS A 91 23.14 4.28 22.52
CA LYS A 91 22.60 3.32 23.50
C LYS A 91 22.01 2.08 22.84
N LYS A 92 21.42 2.23 21.66
CA LYS A 92 20.85 1.12 20.90
C LYS A 92 21.58 0.94 19.58
N LEU A 93 22.10 -0.25 19.33
CA LEU A 93 22.80 -0.60 18.11
C LEU A 93 22.11 -1.77 17.42
N ARG A 94 21.58 -1.53 16.21
CA ARG A 94 20.97 -2.55 15.36
C ARG A 94 21.83 -2.80 14.14
N VAL A 95 22.27 -4.06 13.97
CA VAL A 95 23.16 -4.47 12.90
C VAL A 95 22.44 -5.50 12.02
N GLU A 96 22.05 -5.09 10.81
CA GLU A 96 21.39 -5.94 9.81
C GLU A 96 22.39 -6.49 8.78
N GLY A 97 23.48 -7.09 9.25
CA GLY A 97 24.61 -7.55 8.44
C GLY A 97 25.90 -7.66 9.26
N CYS A 98 27.07 -7.73 8.63
CA CYS A 98 28.34 -7.89 9.36
C CYS A 98 29.41 -6.83 9.11
N TYR A 99 29.32 -6.10 7.99
CA TYR A 99 30.12 -4.92 7.61
C TYR A 99 31.65 -4.92 7.88
N GLY A 100 32.25 -6.09 8.11
CA GLY A 100 33.69 -6.27 8.20
C GLY A 100 34.36 -5.46 9.32
N PRO A 101 35.62 -5.00 9.11
CA PRO A 101 36.44 -4.37 10.14
C PRO A 101 35.85 -3.10 10.78
N SER A 102 34.97 -2.38 10.09
CA SER A 102 34.34 -1.15 10.62
C SER A 102 33.54 -1.44 11.89
N MET A 103 32.94 -2.63 12.00
CA MET A 103 32.15 -2.99 13.19
C MET A 103 32.99 -3.04 14.47
N LEU A 104 34.22 -3.54 14.41
CA LEU A 104 35.11 -3.57 15.56
C LEU A 104 35.38 -2.16 16.09
N LYS A 105 35.60 -1.21 15.18
CA LYS A 105 35.91 0.18 15.55
C LYS A 105 34.69 0.90 16.10
N ILE A 106 33.51 0.70 15.47
CA ILE A 106 32.24 1.25 15.95
C ILE A 106 31.98 0.76 17.37
N ILE A 107 32.08 -0.55 17.61
CA ILE A 107 31.85 -1.15 18.94
C ILE A 107 32.82 -0.58 19.98
N LYS A 108 34.11 -0.44 19.65
CA LYS A 108 35.10 0.18 20.54
C LYS A 108 34.77 1.63 20.90
N CYS A 109 34.17 2.38 19.99
CA CYS A 109 33.81 3.78 20.22
C CYS A 109 32.44 3.95 20.89
N ALA A 110 31.63 2.89 21.00
CA ALA A 110 30.28 2.92 21.53
C ALA A 110 30.16 2.12 22.85
N PRO A 111 30.84 2.54 23.93
CA PRO A 111 30.89 1.78 25.18
C PRO A 111 29.55 1.73 25.92
N ASN A 112 28.60 2.59 25.55
CA ASN A 112 27.34 2.79 26.25
C ASN A 112 26.15 2.01 25.63
N VAL A 113 26.41 1.07 24.71
CA VAL A 113 25.35 0.28 24.07
C VAL A 113 24.72 -0.66 25.10
N THR A 114 23.47 -0.39 25.44
CA THR A 114 22.64 -1.21 26.34
C THR A 114 21.77 -2.20 25.57
N ASP A 115 21.36 -1.85 24.34
CA ASP A 115 20.47 -2.68 23.52
C ASP A 115 21.16 -3.04 22.21
N LEU A 116 21.40 -4.33 22.01
CA LEU A 116 22.07 -4.85 20.84
C LEU A 116 21.11 -5.72 20.02
N PHE A 117 20.88 -5.34 18.78
CA PHE A 117 20.15 -6.14 17.80
C PHE A 117 21.12 -6.67 16.75
N ILE A 118 21.08 -7.98 16.50
CA ILE A 118 21.88 -8.65 15.46
C ILE A 118 20.95 -9.46 14.55
N HIS A 119 21.03 -9.20 13.26
CA HIS A 119 20.42 -10.05 12.24
C HIS A 119 21.41 -11.15 11.81
N LEU A 120 21.01 -12.41 11.98
CA LEU A 120 21.84 -13.59 11.74
C LEU A 120 21.77 -14.11 10.29
N SER A 121 20.91 -13.54 9.45
CA SER A 121 20.83 -13.86 8.02
C SER A 121 22.02 -13.23 7.28
N ILE A 122 23.14 -13.93 7.30
CA ILE A 122 24.43 -13.47 6.78
C ILE A 122 24.70 -14.17 5.46
N TRP A 123 25.18 -13.45 4.46
CA TRP A 123 25.55 -14.04 3.19
C TRP A 123 26.97 -14.62 3.24
N SER A 124 27.26 -15.60 2.38
CA SER A 124 28.60 -16.20 2.30
C SER A 124 29.69 -15.19 1.91
N SER A 125 29.32 -14.09 1.24
CA SER A 125 30.21 -12.99 0.87
C SER A 125 30.44 -11.95 1.97
N ASP A 126 29.71 -12.02 3.09
CA ASP A 126 29.87 -11.08 4.18
C ASP A 126 31.10 -11.39 5.03
N ASN A 127 31.67 -10.35 5.66
CA ASN A 127 32.83 -10.48 6.55
C ASN A 127 32.40 -10.25 8.00
N VAL A 128 32.45 -11.32 8.80
CA VAL A 128 32.07 -11.34 10.23
C VAL A 128 33.18 -10.92 11.19
N ALA A 129 34.43 -10.81 10.73
CA ALA A 129 35.60 -10.68 11.61
C ALA A 129 35.54 -9.47 12.56
N GLY A 130 34.95 -8.36 12.12
CA GLY A 130 34.78 -7.18 12.96
C GLY A 130 33.80 -7.38 14.10
N LEU A 131 32.67 -8.04 13.85
CA LEU A 131 31.71 -8.42 14.90
C LEU A 131 32.30 -9.46 15.84
N VAL A 132 32.91 -10.52 15.30
CA VAL A 132 33.50 -11.60 16.09
C VAL A 132 34.50 -11.07 17.14
N ARG A 133 35.33 -10.10 16.74
CA ARG A 133 36.31 -9.47 17.63
C ARG A 133 35.71 -8.36 18.51
N GLY A 134 34.60 -7.77 18.10
CA GLY A 134 33.99 -6.63 18.79
C GLY A 134 33.02 -7.03 19.90
N LEU A 135 32.21 -8.07 19.68
CA LEU A 135 31.18 -8.52 20.64
C LEU A 135 31.71 -8.82 22.05
N PRO A 136 32.91 -9.44 22.22
CA PRO A 136 33.49 -9.65 23.55
C PRO A 136 33.81 -8.35 24.31
N LEU A 137 33.88 -7.20 23.62
CA LEU A 137 34.16 -5.88 24.23
C LEU A 137 32.88 -5.19 24.73
N MET A 138 31.70 -5.78 24.49
CA MET A 138 30.41 -5.24 24.90
C MET A 138 29.89 -5.92 26.16
N ASN A 139 28.91 -5.30 26.81
CA ASN A 139 28.16 -5.91 27.90
C ASN A 139 26.71 -5.38 27.92
N PRO A 140 25.90 -5.71 26.89
CA PRO A 140 24.56 -5.16 26.72
C PRO A 140 23.60 -5.66 27.80
N THR A 141 22.58 -4.85 28.09
CA THR A 141 21.47 -5.22 28.97
C THR A 141 20.40 -6.03 28.25
N ARG A 142 20.20 -5.75 26.96
CA ARG A 142 19.24 -6.44 26.10
C ARG A 142 19.90 -6.91 24.81
N LEU A 143 19.71 -8.19 24.49
CA LEU A 143 20.08 -8.77 23.20
C LEU A 143 18.82 -9.11 22.40
N ILE A 144 18.82 -8.81 21.11
CA ILE A 144 17.75 -9.16 20.17
C ILE A 144 18.40 -9.86 18.97
N LEU A 145 18.03 -11.10 18.73
CA LEU A 145 18.49 -11.90 17.61
C LEU A 145 17.34 -12.12 16.64
N SER A 146 17.60 -11.86 15.37
CA SER A 146 16.66 -12.09 14.28
C SER A 146 17.30 -13.04 13.26
N ASP A 147 16.57 -14.08 12.85
CA ASP A 147 17.04 -15.08 11.88
C ASP A 147 15.93 -15.36 10.86
N GLU A 148 16.20 -15.17 9.57
CA GLU A 148 15.29 -15.57 8.50
C GLU A 148 15.44 -17.06 8.20
N LEU A 149 14.74 -17.89 8.97
CA LEU A 149 14.31 -19.25 8.64
C LEU A 149 15.25 -20.02 7.69
N TYR A 150 16.35 -20.56 8.23
CA TYR A 150 17.14 -21.69 7.71
C TYR A 150 17.77 -21.56 6.30
N ARG A 151 17.44 -20.54 5.51
CA ARG A 151 17.73 -20.60 4.06
C ARG A 151 19.19 -20.40 3.70
N ASN A 152 20.01 -19.89 4.62
CA ASN A 152 21.38 -19.49 4.30
C ASN A 152 22.40 -19.77 5.40
N ARG A 153 22.27 -20.86 6.19
CA ARG A 153 23.36 -21.24 7.12
C ARG A 153 24.64 -21.48 6.33
N ASN A 154 25.68 -20.75 6.71
CA ASN A 154 27.00 -20.83 6.16
C ASN A 154 28.04 -20.63 7.27
N LYS A 155 29.31 -20.89 6.95
CA LYS A 155 30.42 -20.79 7.92
C LYS A 155 30.47 -19.45 8.65
N ASN A 156 30.19 -18.34 7.98
CA ASN A 156 30.21 -17.02 8.63
C ASN A 156 29.08 -16.88 9.65
N SER A 157 27.87 -17.33 9.30
CA SER A 157 26.73 -17.31 10.24
C SER A 157 26.96 -18.22 11.45
N GLU A 158 27.61 -19.38 11.26
CA GLU A 158 27.94 -20.31 12.34
C GLU A 158 28.98 -19.71 13.28
N VAL A 159 30.07 -19.15 12.74
CA VAL A 159 31.12 -18.48 13.52
C VAL A 159 30.56 -17.30 14.31
N LEU A 160 29.68 -16.49 13.72
CA LEU A 160 29.07 -15.38 14.46
C LEU A 160 28.17 -15.90 15.58
N LEU A 161 27.34 -16.91 15.30
CA LEU A 161 26.43 -17.49 16.29
C LEU A 161 27.18 -18.14 17.46
N GLU A 162 28.28 -18.84 17.17
CA GLU A 162 29.19 -19.37 18.19
C GLU A 162 29.79 -18.24 19.05
N THR A 163 30.23 -17.14 18.42
CA THR A 163 30.76 -15.99 19.14
C THR A 163 29.71 -15.37 20.06
N VAL A 164 28.49 -15.16 19.56
CA VAL A 164 27.36 -14.63 20.37
C VAL A 164 27.08 -15.55 21.55
N THR A 165 27.05 -16.86 21.29
CA THR A 165 26.85 -17.93 22.28
C THR A 165 27.94 -17.90 23.36
N GLN A 166 29.20 -17.65 23.01
CA GLN A 166 30.29 -17.45 23.96
C GLN A 166 30.12 -16.16 24.78
N CYS A 167 29.77 -15.05 24.12
CA CYS A 167 29.62 -13.74 24.77
C CYS A 167 28.46 -13.70 25.76
N ILE A 168 27.33 -14.35 25.47
CA ILE A 168 26.18 -14.45 26.39
C ILE A 168 26.58 -14.97 27.77
N ARG A 169 27.53 -15.92 27.84
CA ARG A 169 28.03 -16.46 29.11
C ARG A 169 28.86 -15.45 29.91
N GLN A 170 29.47 -14.48 29.22
CA GLN A 170 30.36 -13.49 29.80
C GLN A 170 29.65 -12.17 30.11
N TRP A 171 28.55 -11.86 29.42
CA TRP A 171 27.79 -10.63 29.61
C TRP A 171 27.05 -10.62 30.94
N THR A 172 27.66 -9.96 31.92
CA THR A 172 27.11 -9.80 33.26
C THR A 172 25.91 -8.85 33.31
N ASN A 173 25.72 -7.97 32.33
CA ASN A 173 24.57 -7.05 32.32
C ASN A 173 23.36 -7.60 31.58
N LEU A 174 23.47 -8.73 30.87
CA LEU A 174 22.39 -9.25 30.04
C LEU A 174 21.21 -9.71 30.90
N THR A 175 20.09 -8.98 30.81
CA THR A 175 18.86 -9.26 31.55
C THR A 175 17.70 -9.66 30.65
N VAL A 176 17.71 -9.25 29.38
CA VAL A 176 16.65 -9.56 28.40
C VAL A 176 17.27 -10.12 27.13
N CYS A 177 16.74 -11.24 26.63
CA CYS A 177 17.13 -11.80 25.34
C CYS A 177 15.90 -12.16 24.50
N ASP A 178 15.73 -11.52 23.33
CA ASP A 178 14.79 -11.92 22.27
C ASP A 178 15.53 -12.76 21.24
N TYR A 179 15.11 -14.00 20.99
CA TYR A 179 15.84 -14.91 20.12
C TYR A 179 14.94 -15.94 19.40
N PRO A 180 15.39 -16.46 18.24
CA PRO A 180 14.71 -17.54 17.54
C PRO A 180 14.99 -18.91 18.20
N CYS A 181 13.96 -19.72 18.45
CA CYS A 181 14.12 -21.05 19.10
C CYS A 181 14.57 -22.16 18.14
N ASN A 182 15.69 -21.98 17.44
CA ASN A 182 16.17 -22.92 16.41
C ASN A 182 17.64 -23.34 16.57
N ASN A 183 18.24 -23.08 17.74
CA ASN A 183 19.64 -23.37 17.99
C ASN A 183 19.89 -23.79 19.45
N ASP A 184 20.27 -25.06 19.64
CA ASP A 184 20.51 -25.62 20.98
C ASP A 184 21.69 -24.94 21.69
N SER A 185 22.77 -24.63 20.96
CA SER A 185 23.96 -23.99 21.53
C SER A 185 23.63 -22.62 22.14
N LEU A 186 22.78 -21.84 21.45
CA LEU A 186 22.30 -20.55 21.93
C LEU A 186 21.44 -20.70 23.18
N THR A 187 20.50 -21.64 23.19
CA THR A 187 19.67 -21.91 24.38
C THR A 187 20.50 -22.41 25.55
N SER A 188 21.51 -23.24 25.32
CA SER A 188 22.46 -23.66 26.36
C SER A 188 23.27 -22.49 26.92
N ALA A 189 23.72 -21.54 26.10
CA ALA A 189 24.35 -20.33 26.61
C ALA A 189 23.39 -19.46 27.43
N LEU A 190 22.13 -19.32 26.98
CA LEU A 190 21.11 -18.60 27.73
C LEU A 190 20.78 -19.28 29.06
N LYS A 191 20.82 -20.61 29.13
CA LYS A 191 20.71 -21.36 30.40
C LYS A 191 21.79 -20.95 31.39
N GLU A 192 23.01 -20.71 30.92
CA GLU A 192 24.17 -20.36 31.74
C GLU A 192 24.30 -18.84 32.03
N ALA A 193 23.46 -18.00 31.42
CA ALA A 193 23.51 -16.55 31.58
C ALA A 193 23.07 -16.11 32.99
N ARG A 194 24.05 -15.67 33.81
CA ARG A 194 23.88 -15.43 35.25
C ARG A 194 22.85 -14.38 35.65
N ASN A 195 22.53 -13.44 34.77
CA ASN A 195 21.65 -12.31 35.09
C ASN A 195 20.42 -12.22 34.17
N LEU A 196 20.18 -13.23 33.35
CA LEU A 196 19.06 -13.26 32.42
C LEU A 196 17.73 -13.37 33.20
N LYS A 197 16.88 -12.36 33.09
CA LYS A 197 15.57 -12.29 33.78
C LYS A 197 14.41 -12.58 32.84
N THR A 198 14.51 -12.18 31.58
CA THR A 198 13.44 -12.32 30.59
C THR A 198 13.97 -12.93 29.30
N ALA A 199 13.33 -14.02 28.87
CA ALA A 199 13.54 -14.62 27.55
C ALA A 199 12.32 -14.36 26.68
N ILE A 200 12.51 -13.71 25.53
CA ILE A 200 11.47 -13.53 24.51
C ILE A 200 11.77 -14.53 23.40
N VAL A 201 10.85 -15.46 23.17
CA VAL A 201 11.07 -16.59 22.26
C VAL A 201 10.20 -16.40 21.03
N SER A 202 10.85 -16.22 19.89
CA SER A 202 10.19 -16.16 18.58
C SER A 202 10.16 -17.57 17.99
N ALA A 203 9.00 -18.22 18.05
CA ALA A 203 8.83 -19.60 17.59
C ALA A 203 8.31 -19.65 16.15
N THR A 204 9.01 -20.41 15.30
CA THR A 204 8.59 -20.64 13.91
C THR A 204 8.00 -22.02 13.68
N ARG A 205 8.28 -22.98 14.58
CA ARG A 205 7.77 -24.34 14.56
C ARG A 205 7.47 -24.79 15.98
N THR A 206 6.41 -25.60 16.14
CA THR A 206 5.88 -25.97 17.46
C THR A 206 6.73 -27.02 18.18
N TRP A 207 7.39 -27.93 17.45
CA TRP A 207 8.13 -29.06 18.04
C TRP A 207 9.50 -28.65 18.61
N ASP A 208 10.21 -27.71 17.96
CA ASP A 208 11.47 -27.16 18.46
C ASP A 208 11.28 -26.44 19.81
N LEU A 209 10.16 -25.74 19.96
CA LEU A 209 9.90 -24.86 21.10
C LEU A 209 9.96 -25.59 22.45
N THR A 210 9.40 -26.80 22.55
CA THR A 210 9.34 -27.55 23.82
C THR A 210 10.73 -27.88 24.36
N GLN A 211 11.65 -28.32 23.50
CA GLN A 211 13.02 -28.65 23.90
C GLN A 211 13.76 -27.40 24.37
N HIS A 212 13.66 -26.30 23.61
CA HIS A 212 14.29 -25.03 23.96
C HIS A 212 13.76 -24.48 25.30
N LEU A 213 12.45 -24.55 25.52
CA LEU A 213 11.84 -24.10 26.76
C LEU A 213 12.28 -24.96 27.97
N ARG A 214 12.41 -26.28 27.80
CA ARG A 214 12.93 -27.16 28.86
C ARG A 214 14.36 -26.83 29.25
N LEU A 215 15.20 -26.47 28.28
CA LEU A 215 16.59 -26.09 28.55
C LEU A 215 16.68 -24.71 29.22
N ILE A 216 15.95 -23.70 28.73
CA ILE A 216 16.07 -22.33 29.25
C ILE A 216 15.51 -22.17 30.67
N VAL A 217 14.49 -22.94 31.06
CA VAL A 217 13.94 -22.96 32.42
C VAL A 217 14.96 -23.38 33.48
N GLN A 218 16.04 -24.06 33.06
CA GLN A 218 17.13 -24.43 33.96
C GLN A 218 18.00 -23.22 34.34
N ASN A 219 17.79 -22.05 33.73
CA ASN A 219 18.40 -20.81 34.19
C ASN A 219 17.78 -20.37 35.52
N THR A 220 18.59 -20.34 36.57
CA THR A 220 18.14 -20.02 37.94
C THR A 220 17.76 -18.55 38.17
N SER A 221 18.14 -17.67 37.25
CA SER A 221 17.87 -16.22 37.33
C SER A 221 16.67 -15.78 36.49
N LEU A 222 16.15 -16.67 35.65
CA LEU A 222 15.04 -16.40 34.76
C LEU A 222 13.75 -16.21 35.55
N LYS A 223 13.06 -15.10 35.27
CA LYS A 223 11.79 -14.72 35.92
C LYS A 223 10.59 -14.80 34.99
N SER A 224 10.82 -14.61 33.69
CA SER A 224 9.75 -14.55 32.69
C SER A 224 10.19 -15.10 31.34
N ILE A 225 9.25 -15.73 30.66
CA ILE A 225 9.34 -16.19 29.27
C ILE A 225 8.15 -15.61 28.53
N ARG A 226 8.40 -14.85 27.47
CA ARG A 226 7.37 -14.31 26.57
C ARG A 226 7.45 -15.03 25.25
N LEU A 227 6.33 -15.48 24.70
CA LEU A 227 6.29 -15.99 23.34
C LEU A 227 5.86 -14.86 22.41
N LYS A 228 6.65 -14.61 21.37
CA LYS A 228 6.34 -13.58 20.36
C LYS A 228 5.51 -14.22 19.25
N ASP A 229 4.36 -13.61 18.93
CA ASP A 229 3.57 -14.03 17.77
C ASP A 229 4.35 -13.71 16.48
N THR A 230 4.65 -14.76 15.71
CA THR A 230 5.36 -14.64 14.43
C THR A 230 4.39 -14.48 13.25
N GLY A 231 3.08 -14.43 13.49
CA GLY A 231 2.04 -14.28 12.46
C GLY A 231 1.93 -15.47 11.49
N MET A 232 2.70 -16.53 11.72
CA MET A 232 2.87 -17.69 10.82
C MET A 232 2.11 -18.93 11.30
N SER A 233 1.40 -18.85 12.43
CA SER A 233 0.78 -19.99 13.08
C SER A 233 -0.70 -20.14 12.67
N TYR A 234 -1.05 -21.26 12.04
CA TYR A 234 -2.44 -21.72 11.90
C TYR A 234 -3.08 -22.11 13.24
N TYR A 235 -2.27 -22.22 14.31
CA TYR A 235 -2.73 -22.52 15.65
C TYR A 235 -2.87 -21.23 16.46
N THR A 236 -3.95 -21.12 17.23
CA THR A 236 -4.04 -20.06 18.23
C THR A 236 -2.90 -20.24 19.23
N PRO A 237 -2.20 -19.15 19.64
CA PRO A 237 -1.15 -19.21 20.65
C PRO A 237 -1.56 -20.04 21.88
N ALA A 238 -2.84 -19.94 22.28
CA ALA A 238 -3.44 -20.69 23.38
C ALA A 238 -3.24 -22.22 23.31
N VAL A 239 -3.30 -22.83 22.12
CA VAL A 239 -3.09 -24.29 21.97
C VAL A 239 -1.63 -24.67 22.20
N LEU A 240 -0.71 -23.85 21.68
CA LEU A 240 0.73 -24.03 21.87
C LEU A 240 1.08 -23.90 23.37
N TYR A 241 0.53 -22.88 24.03
CA TYR A 241 0.70 -22.67 25.47
C TYR A 241 0.28 -23.91 26.28
N LYS A 242 -0.91 -24.47 25.99
CA LYS A 242 -1.41 -25.66 26.71
C LYS A 242 -0.51 -26.88 26.53
N GLN A 243 -0.04 -27.15 25.32
CA GLN A 243 0.84 -28.29 25.03
C GLN A 243 2.19 -28.14 25.73
N VAL A 244 2.78 -26.94 25.66
CA VAL A 244 4.06 -26.62 26.30
C VAL A 244 3.96 -26.78 27.82
N ILE A 245 2.92 -26.20 28.44
CA ILE A 245 2.69 -26.29 29.90
C ILE A 245 2.47 -27.75 30.33
N ALA A 246 1.68 -28.53 29.59
CA ALA A 246 1.45 -29.94 29.89
C ALA A 246 2.75 -30.76 29.85
N SER A 247 3.68 -30.41 28.97
CA SER A 247 4.95 -31.13 28.79
C SER A 247 6.04 -30.74 29.80
N ALA A 248 5.86 -29.65 30.55
CA ALA A 248 6.79 -29.13 31.56
C ALA A 248 6.05 -28.20 32.56
N PRO A 249 5.41 -28.75 33.62
CA PRO A 249 4.54 -27.99 34.52
C PRO A 249 5.20 -26.77 35.19
N GLY A 250 6.52 -26.81 35.40
CA GLY A 250 7.30 -25.69 35.95
C GLY A 250 7.31 -24.43 35.08
N LEU A 251 7.01 -24.54 33.78
CA LEU A 251 6.90 -23.39 32.87
C LEU A 251 5.75 -22.46 33.21
N SER A 252 4.68 -22.97 33.82
CA SER A 252 3.46 -22.19 34.10
C SER A 252 3.72 -20.93 34.92
N ARG A 253 4.75 -20.94 35.78
CA ARG A 253 5.13 -19.79 36.63
C ARG A 253 5.97 -18.74 35.91
N LEU A 254 6.68 -19.13 34.86
CA LEU A 254 7.58 -18.25 34.11
C LEU A 254 6.92 -17.71 32.84
N LEU A 255 5.92 -18.41 32.31
CA LEU A 255 5.33 -18.10 31.02
C LEU A 255 4.34 -16.94 31.16
N GLU A 256 4.71 -15.78 30.62
CA GLU A 256 3.80 -14.64 30.50
C GLU A 256 2.93 -14.86 29.27
N ILE A 257 1.65 -15.15 29.50
CA ILE A 257 0.64 -15.16 28.45
C ILE A 257 0.29 -13.69 28.22
N PRO A 258 0.47 -13.16 26.99
CA PRO A 258 -0.07 -11.85 26.65
C PRO A 258 -1.55 -11.90 26.99
N GLU A 259 -2.01 -11.07 27.92
CA GLU A 259 -3.45 -10.87 28.08
C GLU A 259 -3.96 -10.52 26.69
N ASP A 260 -4.85 -11.36 26.14
CA ASP A 260 -5.48 -11.11 24.85
C ASP A 260 -5.81 -9.64 24.83
N HIS A 261 -5.19 -8.88 23.92
CA HIS A 261 -5.43 -7.46 23.83
C HIS A 261 -6.93 -7.31 23.62
N ALA A 262 -7.67 -7.06 24.71
CA ALA A 262 -9.05 -6.66 24.64
C ALA A 262 -9.04 -5.51 23.64
N PRO A 263 -9.89 -5.56 22.59
CA PRO A 263 -9.82 -4.64 21.46
C PRO A 263 -9.64 -3.26 22.04
N ILE A 264 -8.46 -2.66 21.78
CA ILE A 264 -7.97 -1.48 22.50
C ILE A 264 -9.14 -0.51 22.59
N SER A 265 -9.80 -0.48 23.75
CA SER A 265 -10.71 0.59 24.08
C SER A 265 -9.79 1.80 24.00
N PRO A 266 -10.06 2.80 23.15
CA PRO A 266 -9.14 3.89 22.91
C PRO A 266 -8.73 4.42 24.28
N GLY A 267 -7.49 4.12 24.65
CA GLY A 267 -6.98 4.54 25.95
C GLY A 267 -7.16 6.05 26.04
N PRO A 268 -7.45 6.59 27.23
CA PRO A 268 -7.36 8.03 27.39
C PRO A 268 -6.00 8.48 26.82
N PRO A 269 -5.98 9.51 25.96
CA PRO A 269 -4.76 9.99 25.35
C PRO A 269 -3.70 10.19 26.45
N PRO A 270 -2.40 9.98 26.14
CA PRO A 270 -1.33 10.16 27.12
C PRO A 270 -1.55 11.48 27.85
N SER A 271 -1.58 11.43 29.18
CA SER A 271 -1.70 12.61 30.04
C SER A 271 -0.48 13.49 29.81
N ASN A 272 -0.57 14.33 28.79
CA ASN A 272 0.19 15.57 28.70
C ASN A 272 -0.04 16.32 30.02
N PRO A 273 1.00 16.98 30.60
CA PRO A 273 0.77 17.92 31.69
C PRO A 273 -0.30 18.92 31.24
N GLU A 274 -1.39 19.03 32.02
CA GLU A 274 -2.55 19.85 31.69
C GLU A 274 -2.12 21.24 31.18
N PRO A 275 -2.34 21.56 29.89
CA PRO A 275 -2.53 22.95 29.53
C PRO A 275 -3.85 23.35 30.20
N SER A 276 -3.79 24.31 31.13
CA SER A 276 -4.93 24.92 31.81
C SER A 276 -6.24 24.74 31.03
N SER A 277 -7.13 23.87 31.53
CA SER A 277 -8.44 23.58 30.94
C SER A 277 -9.32 24.85 30.95
N LYS A 278 -9.11 25.72 29.97
CA LYS A 278 -10.20 26.53 29.41
C LYS A 278 -10.90 25.63 28.41
N SER A 279 -11.98 25.00 28.86
CA SER A 279 -12.95 24.36 27.98
C SER A 279 -13.34 25.37 26.90
N LEU A 280 -12.93 25.12 25.65
CA LEU A 280 -13.45 25.82 24.49
C LEU A 280 -14.91 25.42 24.36
N GLN A 281 -15.80 26.13 25.06
CA GLN A 281 -17.24 26.08 24.82
C GLN A 281 -17.51 26.64 23.42
N PHE A 282 -17.39 25.80 22.40
CA PHE A 282 -18.00 26.09 21.11
C PHE A 282 -19.52 25.98 21.28
N SER A 283 -20.18 27.12 21.38
CA SER A 283 -21.63 27.24 21.28
C SER A 283 -22.09 26.71 19.91
N THR A 284 -22.48 25.44 19.84
CA THR A 284 -23.00 24.80 18.61
C THR A 284 -24.35 25.38 18.16
N THR A 285 -25.01 26.19 18.99
CA THR A 285 -26.23 26.93 18.64
C THR A 285 -26.00 28.04 17.61
N SER A 286 -24.74 28.35 17.27
CA SER A 286 -24.39 29.40 16.29
C SER A 286 -23.93 28.88 14.93
N VAL A 287 -23.79 27.56 14.72
CA VAL A 287 -23.34 27.04 13.42
C VAL A 287 -24.49 27.11 12.43
N PRO A 288 -24.39 27.90 11.34
CA PRO A 288 -25.47 28.04 10.37
C PRO A 288 -25.85 26.68 9.77
N GLU A 289 -27.15 26.45 9.52
CA GLU A 289 -27.63 25.20 8.94
C GLU A 289 -26.91 24.84 7.64
N ASP A 290 -26.49 25.84 6.85
CA ASP A 290 -25.78 25.63 5.59
C ASP A 290 -24.38 25.04 5.78
N VAL A 291 -23.71 25.33 6.91
CA VAL A 291 -22.45 24.67 7.28
C VAL A 291 -22.71 23.20 7.62
N TRP A 292 -23.77 22.92 8.39
CA TRP A 292 -24.16 21.54 8.68
C TRP A 292 -24.58 20.77 7.44
N LYS A 293 -25.35 21.38 6.52
CA LYS A 293 -25.68 20.77 5.22
C LYS A 293 -24.42 20.41 4.45
N ARG A 294 -23.41 21.29 4.42
CA ARG A 294 -22.14 21.01 3.75
C ARG A 294 -21.38 19.87 4.41
N ILE A 295 -21.24 19.87 5.74
CA ILE A 295 -20.59 18.79 6.50
C ILE A 295 -21.33 17.47 6.27
N LEU A 296 -22.66 17.47 6.38
CA LEU A 296 -23.49 16.30 6.19
C LEU A 296 -23.43 15.79 4.75
N SER A 297 -23.36 16.67 3.75
CA SER A 297 -23.13 16.26 2.37
C SER A 297 -21.82 15.48 2.25
N PHE A 298 -20.71 15.92 2.85
CA PHE A 298 -19.46 15.15 2.83
C PHE A 298 -19.54 13.85 3.64
N ALA A 299 -20.28 13.85 4.74
CA ALA A 299 -20.35 12.69 5.64
C ALA A 299 -21.31 11.60 5.17
N VAL A 300 -22.34 11.98 4.40
CA VAL A 300 -23.43 11.11 3.92
C VAL A 300 -23.24 10.72 2.47
N VAL A 301 -22.71 11.61 1.62
CA VAL A 301 -22.47 11.29 0.21
C VAL A 301 -21.62 10.03 0.16
N LEU A 302 -22.21 9.02 -0.46
CA LEU A 302 -21.50 7.82 -0.88
C LEU A 302 -20.52 8.28 -1.94
N VAL A 303 -19.34 8.70 -1.52
CA VAL A 303 -18.22 8.84 -2.42
C VAL A 303 -17.88 7.41 -2.83
N PRO A 304 -18.05 7.02 -4.10
CA PRO A 304 -17.39 5.83 -4.58
C PRO A 304 -15.91 6.18 -4.57
N ASP A 305 -15.26 5.95 -3.43
CA ASP A 305 -13.80 5.96 -3.35
C ASP A 305 -13.30 5.06 -4.49
N ALA A 306 -12.26 5.51 -5.19
CA ALA A 306 -11.63 4.94 -6.39
C ALA A 306 -12.16 3.56 -6.90
N PRO A 307 -12.40 3.39 -8.22
CA PRO A 307 -12.91 2.14 -8.80
C PRO A 307 -12.20 0.90 -8.23
N GLY A 308 -12.96 0.06 -7.51
CA GLY A 308 -12.44 -1.13 -6.81
C GLY A 308 -12.36 -1.03 -5.29
N SER A 309 -12.51 0.15 -4.69
CA SER A 309 -12.75 0.24 -3.26
C SER A 309 -14.11 -0.39 -2.95
N ARG A 310 -14.19 -1.19 -1.88
CA ARG A 310 -15.50 -1.63 -1.38
C ARG A 310 -16.20 -0.35 -0.93
N ILE A 311 -17.18 0.12 -1.71
CA ILE A 311 -18.09 1.21 -1.31
C ILE A 311 -18.42 0.94 0.15
N ARG A 312 -18.11 1.88 1.06
CA ARG A 312 -18.41 1.70 2.47
C ARG A 312 -19.92 1.49 2.60
N THR A 313 -20.32 0.22 2.69
CA THR A 313 -21.67 -0.26 2.39
C THR A 313 -22.66 0.06 3.50
N LYS A 314 -22.23 0.63 4.62
CA LYS A 314 -23.16 1.08 5.63
C LYS A 314 -23.41 2.56 5.41
N PRO A 315 -24.57 2.95 4.84
CA PRO A 315 -25.06 4.32 5.00
C PRO A 315 -24.88 4.65 6.48
N ARG A 316 -24.28 5.79 6.80
CA ARG A 316 -24.07 6.20 8.19
C ARG A 316 -25.41 6.63 8.80
N LEU A 317 -26.37 5.71 8.89
CA LEU A 317 -27.71 5.95 9.44
C LEU A 317 -27.62 6.56 10.83
N GLY A 318 -26.55 6.23 11.58
CA GLY A 318 -26.21 6.89 12.83
C GLY A 318 -26.23 8.42 12.76
N ILE A 319 -25.85 9.02 11.63
CA ILE A 319 -25.89 10.49 11.41
C ILE A 319 -27.34 11.01 11.40
N VAL A 320 -28.26 10.34 10.69
CA VAL A 320 -29.68 10.73 10.65
C VAL A 320 -30.33 10.55 12.02
N LEU A 321 -29.86 9.56 12.78
CA LEU A 321 -30.40 9.23 14.09
C LEU A 321 -29.84 10.10 15.24
N VAL A 322 -28.89 11.01 14.98
CA VAL A 322 -28.32 11.89 16.03
C VAL A 322 -29.37 12.85 16.59
N SER A 323 -30.13 13.53 15.73
CA SER A 323 -31.16 14.50 16.14
C SER A 323 -32.15 14.78 15.01
N LYS A 324 -33.31 15.39 15.33
CA LYS A 324 -34.29 15.83 14.33
C LYS A 324 -33.71 16.81 13.30
N MET A 325 -32.80 17.69 13.73
CA MET A 325 -32.11 18.61 12.84
C MET A 325 -31.23 17.84 11.86
N PHE A 326 -30.40 16.92 12.35
CA PHE A 326 -29.55 16.09 11.48
C PHE A 326 -30.39 15.23 10.54
N ALA A 327 -31.50 14.66 11.01
CA ALA A 327 -32.42 13.93 10.17
C ALA A 327 -32.94 14.82 9.01
N ARG A 328 -33.48 16.01 9.32
CA ARG A 328 -33.98 16.95 8.31
C ARG A 328 -32.90 17.39 7.32
N LEU A 329 -31.69 17.70 7.80
CA LEU A 329 -30.60 18.20 6.96
C LEU A 329 -29.91 17.09 6.14
N ALA A 330 -29.82 15.87 6.67
CA ALA A 330 -29.13 14.75 6.02
C ALA A 330 -30.04 13.97 5.05
N LEU A 331 -31.36 13.93 5.30
CA LEU A 331 -32.29 13.08 4.56
C LEU A 331 -32.28 13.30 3.03
N PRO A 332 -32.19 14.54 2.50
CA PRO A 332 -32.08 14.75 1.06
C PRO A 332 -30.85 14.07 0.45
N TYR A 333 -29.69 14.12 1.13
CA TYR A 333 -28.45 13.48 0.67
C TYR A 333 -28.52 11.95 0.76
N PHE A 334 -29.26 11.40 1.73
CA PHE A 334 -29.52 9.96 1.82
C PHE A 334 -30.42 9.47 0.69
N GLN A 335 -31.39 10.28 0.27
CA GLN A 335 -32.34 9.95 -0.78
C GLN A 335 -31.77 10.21 -2.18
N GLU A 336 -30.74 11.06 -2.29
CA GLU A 336 -30.05 11.37 -3.54
C GLU A 336 -29.34 10.16 -4.15
N ALA A 337 -28.73 9.32 -3.32
CA ALA A 337 -27.91 8.19 -3.74
C ALA A 337 -28.35 6.88 -3.06
N LEU A 338 -28.95 5.97 -3.83
CA LEU A 338 -29.49 4.71 -3.31
C LEU A 338 -28.61 3.53 -3.71
N ILE A 339 -28.36 2.60 -2.79
CA ILE A 339 -27.64 1.35 -3.06
C ILE A 339 -28.61 0.18 -2.97
N PHE A 340 -28.70 -0.61 -4.02
CA PHE A 340 -29.47 -1.86 -4.06
C PHE A 340 -28.53 -3.07 -4.14
N ARG A 341 -28.64 -3.97 -3.18
CA ARG A 341 -27.86 -5.22 -3.12
C ARG A 341 -28.65 -6.43 -3.60
N SER A 342 -29.97 -6.30 -3.62
CA SER A 342 -30.86 -7.35 -4.10
C SER A 342 -31.98 -6.75 -4.96
N PRO A 343 -32.56 -7.56 -5.87
CA PRO A 343 -33.78 -7.18 -6.57
C PRO A 343 -34.95 -6.86 -5.63
N PHE A 344 -35.06 -7.56 -4.50
CA PHE A 344 -36.13 -7.33 -3.51
C PHE A 344 -36.07 -5.93 -2.88
N GLU A 345 -34.88 -5.43 -2.53
CA GLU A 345 -34.70 -4.06 -2.04
C GLU A 345 -35.13 -3.02 -3.09
N PHE A 346 -34.89 -3.34 -4.37
CA PHE A 346 -35.28 -2.48 -5.47
C PHE A 346 -36.80 -2.46 -5.68
N ASP A 347 -37.45 -3.63 -5.64
CA ASP A 347 -38.90 -3.74 -5.80
C ASP A 347 -39.65 -3.05 -4.64
N ASP A 348 -39.19 -3.24 -3.40
CA ASP A 348 -39.71 -2.52 -2.22
C ASP A 348 -39.57 -1.01 -2.39
N PHE A 349 -38.40 -0.55 -2.85
CA PHE A 349 -38.20 0.87 -3.11
C PHE A 349 -39.09 1.40 -4.24
N SER A 350 -39.29 0.63 -5.30
CA SER A 350 -40.21 0.99 -6.39
C SER A 350 -41.64 1.17 -5.87
N ALA A 351 -42.12 0.26 -5.02
CA ALA A 351 -43.43 0.38 -4.39
C ALA A 351 -43.50 1.62 -3.48
N ARG A 352 -42.43 1.94 -2.75
CA ARG A 352 -42.35 3.17 -1.94
C ARG A 352 -42.39 4.45 -2.77
N LEU A 353 -41.82 4.47 -3.98
CA LEU A 353 -41.95 5.62 -4.87
C LEU A 353 -43.39 5.87 -5.33
N ASP A 354 -44.25 4.86 -5.27
CA ASP A 354 -45.69 5.01 -5.53
C ASP A 354 -46.44 5.60 -4.34
N THR A 355 -46.06 5.23 -3.12
CA THR A 355 -46.67 5.78 -1.90
C THR A 355 -46.09 7.13 -1.48
N MET A 356 -44.86 7.46 -1.91
CA MET A 356 -44.16 8.69 -1.54
C MET A 356 -43.65 9.47 -2.77
N PRO A 357 -44.53 10.20 -3.49
CA PRO A 357 -44.15 10.96 -4.68
C PRO A 357 -43.07 12.03 -4.44
N SER A 358 -42.91 12.54 -3.21
CA SER A 358 -41.88 13.53 -2.87
C SER A 358 -40.45 13.00 -2.97
N LEU A 359 -40.26 11.67 -2.94
CA LEU A 359 -38.95 11.04 -3.10
C LEU A 359 -38.48 11.04 -4.57
N ARG A 360 -39.43 11.07 -5.51
CA ARG A 360 -39.20 10.91 -6.96
C ARG A 360 -38.16 11.88 -7.52
N SER A 361 -38.28 13.15 -7.18
CA SER A 361 -37.37 14.21 -7.64
C SER A 361 -36.04 14.25 -6.89
N GLN A 362 -35.95 13.56 -5.75
CA GLN A 362 -34.74 13.54 -4.91
C GLN A 362 -33.75 12.47 -5.36
N VAL A 363 -34.22 11.36 -5.92
CA VAL A 363 -33.35 10.28 -6.39
C VAL A 363 -32.58 10.72 -7.64
N ARG A 364 -31.26 10.83 -7.52
CA ARG A 364 -30.36 11.20 -8.63
C ARG A 364 -29.38 10.10 -9.01
N THR A 365 -28.97 9.26 -8.07
CA THR A 365 -27.94 8.24 -8.27
C THR A 365 -28.43 6.87 -7.82
N LEU A 366 -28.30 5.88 -8.70
CA LEU A 366 -28.54 4.47 -8.37
C LEU A 366 -27.22 3.70 -8.38
N TYR A 367 -26.89 3.05 -7.26
CA TYR A 367 -25.82 2.08 -7.15
C TYR A 367 -26.41 0.67 -7.17
N LEU A 368 -26.08 -0.11 -8.21
CA LEU A 368 -26.55 -1.47 -8.40
C LEU A 368 -25.44 -2.43 -7.99
N ALA A 369 -25.53 -2.96 -6.77
CA ALA A 369 -24.58 -3.88 -6.16
C ALA A 369 -25.12 -5.31 -6.12
N THR A 370 -25.88 -5.70 -7.15
CA THR A 370 -26.46 -7.04 -7.28
C THR A 370 -26.01 -7.69 -8.59
N GLY A 371 -25.77 -9.01 -8.57
CA GLY A 371 -25.47 -9.79 -9.77
C GLY A 371 -26.72 -10.17 -10.57
N GLY A 372 -27.91 -10.00 -9.97
CA GLY A 372 -29.19 -10.28 -10.60
C GLY A 372 -29.63 -9.18 -11.57
N ALA A 373 -30.50 -9.54 -12.51
CA ALA A 373 -31.16 -8.55 -13.36
C ALA A 373 -32.21 -7.78 -12.54
N ILE A 374 -32.16 -6.45 -12.58
CA ILE A 374 -33.19 -5.56 -12.03
C ILE A 374 -33.96 -4.91 -13.18
N ASN A 375 -35.29 -4.90 -13.07
CA ASN A 375 -36.14 -4.18 -14.00
C ASN A 375 -36.23 -2.71 -13.60
N LEU A 376 -35.48 -1.82 -14.25
CA LEU A 376 -35.50 -0.38 -13.94
C LEU A 376 -36.79 0.33 -14.37
N ARG A 377 -37.61 -0.25 -15.26
CA ARG A 377 -38.79 0.43 -15.83
C ARG A 377 -39.72 1.09 -14.82
N PRO A 378 -40.05 0.48 -13.66
CA PRO A 378 -41.00 1.06 -12.73
C PRO A 378 -40.58 2.42 -12.15
N ILE A 379 -39.27 2.71 -12.09
CA ILE A 379 -38.75 3.94 -11.46
C ILE A 379 -38.28 4.98 -12.48
N LEU A 380 -37.91 4.56 -13.69
CA LEU A 380 -37.38 5.45 -14.74
C LEU A 380 -38.28 6.66 -15.06
N PRO A 381 -39.59 6.51 -15.32
CA PRO A 381 -40.46 7.66 -15.59
C PRO A 381 -40.76 8.49 -14.33
N LYS A 382 -40.43 7.97 -13.14
CA LYS A 382 -40.74 8.58 -11.85
C LYS A 382 -39.55 9.31 -11.26
N THR A 383 -38.35 9.26 -11.85
CA THR A 383 -37.14 9.78 -11.20
C THR A 383 -36.32 10.66 -12.12
N SER A 384 -35.57 11.61 -11.53
CA SER A 384 -34.66 12.50 -12.26
C SER A 384 -33.23 11.97 -12.22
N LEU A 385 -33.05 10.74 -12.71
CA LEU A 385 -31.77 10.05 -12.62
C LEU A 385 -30.69 10.79 -13.39
N VAL A 386 -29.58 11.01 -12.70
CA VAL A 386 -28.34 11.59 -13.22
C VAL A 386 -27.29 10.50 -13.40
N ASN A 387 -27.23 9.53 -12.48
CA ASN A 387 -26.20 8.49 -12.49
C ASN A 387 -26.80 7.10 -12.26
N ILE A 388 -26.34 6.11 -13.03
CA ILE A 388 -26.60 4.68 -12.78
C ILE A 388 -25.26 3.96 -12.78
N ILE A 389 -24.89 3.36 -11.65
CA ILE A 389 -23.56 2.81 -11.39
C ILE A 389 -23.68 1.37 -10.90
N GLY A 390 -23.26 0.40 -11.70
CA GLY A 390 -23.08 -1.00 -11.30
C GLY A 390 -21.75 -1.17 -10.58
N THR A 391 -21.78 -1.64 -9.33
CA THR A 391 -20.54 -1.91 -8.57
C THR A 391 -19.91 -3.26 -8.95
N ILE A 392 -20.73 -4.11 -9.54
CA ILE A 392 -20.38 -5.34 -10.25
C ILE A 392 -21.08 -5.27 -11.61
N PRO A 393 -20.61 -6.02 -12.63
CA PRO A 393 -21.24 -6.03 -13.94
C PRO A 393 -22.75 -6.32 -13.83
N PHE A 394 -23.56 -5.28 -13.99
CA PHE A 394 -25.01 -5.36 -13.82
C PHE A 394 -25.65 -5.79 -15.13
N ASN A 395 -26.16 -7.02 -15.17
CA ASN A 395 -26.74 -7.59 -16.37
C ASN A 395 -28.04 -6.88 -16.75
N MET A 396 -28.07 -6.30 -17.96
CA MET A 396 -29.19 -5.56 -18.50
C MET A 396 -29.46 -6.01 -19.94
N THR A 397 -30.73 -6.15 -20.31
CA THR A 397 -31.09 -6.38 -21.72
C THR A 397 -30.94 -5.11 -22.55
N TYR A 398 -30.73 -5.23 -23.86
CA TYR A 398 -30.71 -4.05 -24.73
C TYR A 398 -32.02 -3.25 -24.66
N LYS A 399 -33.17 -3.94 -24.49
CA LYS A 399 -34.47 -3.29 -24.30
C LYS A 399 -34.49 -2.42 -23.05
N SER A 400 -34.00 -2.95 -21.92
CA SER A 400 -33.88 -2.20 -20.67
C SER A 400 -32.93 -1.00 -20.80
N PHE A 401 -31.82 -1.14 -21.52
CA PHE A 401 -30.91 -0.02 -21.83
C PHE A 401 -31.61 1.05 -22.67
N SER A 402 -32.43 0.63 -23.64
CA SER A 402 -33.26 1.54 -24.43
C SER A 402 -34.30 2.26 -23.57
N ASP A 403 -34.90 1.59 -22.60
CA ASP A 403 -35.88 2.21 -21.70
C ASP A 403 -35.22 3.29 -20.83
N VAL A 404 -33.99 3.05 -20.36
CA VAL A 404 -33.20 4.07 -19.64
C VAL A 404 -33.00 5.31 -20.52
N GLY A 405 -32.59 5.13 -21.78
CA GLY A 405 -32.42 6.24 -22.72
C GLY A 405 -33.71 7.02 -22.97
N LYS A 406 -34.84 6.33 -23.16
CA LYS A 406 -36.14 6.97 -23.45
C LYS A 406 -36.67 7.83 -22.30
N HIS A 407 -36.51 7.38 -21.07
CA HIS A 407 -37.12 8.03 -19.91
C HIS A 407 -36.18 8.97 -19.17
N SER A 408 -34.88 8.67 -19.16
CA SER A 408 -33.89 9.41 -18.35
C SER A 408 -32.65 9.80 -19.15
N GLY A 409 -32.58 9.49 -20.45
CA GLY A 409 -31.37 9.70 -21.24
C GLY A 409 -30.91 11.16 -21.28
N SER A 410 -31.87 12.11 -21.32
CA SER A 410 -31.56 13.55 -21.32
C SER A 410 -30.99 14.05 -20.00
N SER A 411 -31.28 13.42 -18.86
CA SER A 411 -30.76 13.81 -17.54
C SER A 411 -29.51 13.04 -17.11
N ILE A 412 -29.28 11.87 -17.70
CA ILE A 412 -28.17 10.99 -17.35
C ILE A 412 -26.83 11.61 -17.77
N VAL A 413 -25.91 11.67 -16.81
CA VAL A 413 -24.53 12.12 -16.96
C VAL A 413 -23.55 10.95 -16.87
N ARG A 414 -23.85 9.90 -16.09
CA ARG A 414 -22.96 8.73 -15.93
C ARG A 414 -23.73 7.41 -16.01
N LEU A 415 -23.21 6.50 -16.83
CA LEU A 415 -23.64 5.10 -16.92
C LEU A 415 -22.42 4.22 -16.74
N GLU A 416 -22.31 3.51 -15.62
CA GLU A 416 -21.12 2.74 -15.30
C GLU A 416 -21.46 1.31 -14.85
N GLY A 417 -20.57 0.37 -15.14
CA GLY A 417 -20.67 -1.01 -14.66
C GLY A 417 -21.85 -1.81 -15.21
N LEU A 418 -22.42 -1.43 -16.36
CA LEU A 418 -23.54 -2.15 -16.97
C LEU A 418 -23.02 -3.26 -17.91
N ALA A 419 -23.68 -4.41 -17.92
CA ALA A 419 -23.37 -5.52 -18.80
C ALA A 419 -24.55 -5.85 -19.72
N ILE A 420 -24.39 -5.59 -21.01
CA ILE A 420 -25.40 -5.86 -22.04
C ILE A 420 -25.03 -7.14 -22.76
N ALA A 421 -25.80 -8.20 -22.50
CA ALA A 421 -25.58 -9.51 -23.11
C ALA A 421 -25.85 -9.49 -24.63
N LYS A 422 -25.32 -10.51 -25.33
CA LYS A 422 -25.58 -10.70 -26.76
C LYS A 422 -27.05 -11.05 -26.98
N GLY A 423 -27.77 -10.20 -27.71
CA GLY A 423 -29.14 -10.46 -28.16
C GLY A 423 -29.16 -11.31 -29.44
N SER A 424 -30.35 -11.79 -29.82
CA SER A 424 -30.59 -12.52 -31.07
C SER A 424 -30.68 -11.62 -32.30
N ALA A 425 -31.11 -10.36 -32.12
CA ALA A 425 -31.29 -9.41 -33.21
C ALA A 425 -30.13 -8.40 -33.27
N LEU A 426 -29.90 -7.84 -34.47
CA LEU A 426 -29.04 -6.67 -34.63
C LEU A 426 -29.67 -5.46 -33.93
N GLN A 427 -28.87 -4.75 -33.16
CA GLN A 427 -29.32 -3.60 -32.38
C GLN A 427 -29.13 -2.29 -33.15
N LYS A 428 -30.11 -1.40 -33.09
CA LYS A 428 -30.05 -0.08 -33.74
C LYS A 428 -29.27 0.91 -32.88
N PRO A 429 -28.14 1.45 -33.36
CA PRO A 429 -27.30 2.31 -32.55
C PRO A 429 -27.85 3.73 -32.31
N SER A 430 -28.98 4.09 -32.92
CA SER A 430 -29.69 5.37 -32.67
C SER A 430 -30.06 5.60 -31.20
N ILE A 431 -30.06 4.57 -30.36
CA ILE A 431 -30.30 4.75 -28.92
C ILE A 431 -29.30 5.68 -28.24
N LEU A 432 -28.07 5.77 -28.78
CA LEU A 432 -27.02 6.63 -28.23
C LEU A 432 -27.39 8.12 -28.32
N SER A 433 -28.25 8.52 -29.27
CA SER A 433 -28.69 9.91 -29.42
C SER A 433 -29.63 10.37 -28.30
N LEU A 434 -30.15 9.44 -27.48
CA LEU A 434 -30.98 9.76 -26.34
C LEU A 434 -30.18 10.30 -25.14
N PHE A 435 -28.85 10.30 -25.21
CA PHE A 435 -27.96 10.63 -24.09
C PHE A 435 -27.10 11.89 -24.34
N PRO A 436 -27.69 13.07 -24.60
CA PRO A 436 -26.93 14.28 -24.96
C PRO A 436 -25.99 14.79 -23.87
N ASN A 437 -26.32 14.51 -22.60
CA ASN A 437 -25.59 14.99 -21.42
C ASN A 437 -24.63 13.95 -20.81
N LEU A 438 -24.53 12.77 -21.41
CA LEU A 438 -23.69 11.69 -20.92
C LEU A 438 -22.20 12.07 -21.04
N ARG A 439 -21.50 12.07 -19.91
CA ARG A 439 -20.07 12.36 -19.78
C ARG A 439 -19.23 11.13 -19.54
N SER A 440 -19.75 10.14 -18.81
CA SER A 440 -19.03 8.88 -18.53
C SER A 440 -19.88 7.67 -18.96
N LEU A 441 -19.29 6.80 -19.78
CA LEU A 441 -19.89 5.55 -20.22
C LEU A 441 -18.94 4.38 -19.98
N SER A 442 -19.28 3.49 -19.03
CA SER A 442 -18.55 2.26 -18.73
C SER A 442 -19.47 1.04 -18.89
N LEU A 443 -19.21 0.22 -19.92
CA LEU A 443 -20.06 -0.90 -20.33
C LEU A 443 -19.28 -2.21 -20.54
N SER A 444 -19.98 -3.32 -20.41
CA SER A 444 -19.62 -4.64 -20.93
C SER A 444 -20.66 -5.02 -21.99
N ILE A 445 -20.40 -4.77 -23.27
CA ILE A 445 -21.42 -4.90 -24.33
C ILE A 445 -21.04 -6.00 -25.33
N LYS A 446 -21.85 -7.05 -25.37
CA LYS A 446 -21.71 -8.19 -26.32
C LYS A 446 -22.78 -8.17 -27.42
N ALA A 447 -23.65 -7.16 -27.42
CA ALA A 447 -24.67 -6.99 -28.44
C ALA A 447 -24.03 -6.59 -29.78
N VAL A 448 -24.56 -7.16 -30.87
CA VAL A 448 -24.12 -6.85 -32.24
C VAL A 448 -25.00 -5.74 -32.79
N PHE A 449 -24.38 -4.73 -33.39
CA PHE A 449 -25.06 -3.55 -33.92
C PHE A 449 -25.14 -3.60 -35.43
N ASP A 450 -26.25 -3.08 -35.97
CA ASP A 450 -26.39 -2.84 -37.39
C ASP A 450 -25.62 -1.57 -37.78
N VAL A 451 -24.37 -1.76 -38.21
CA VAL A 451 -23.44 -0.69 -38.64
C VAL A 451 -23.93 0.02 -39.90
N ASN A 452 -24.84 -0.59 -40.67
CA ASN A 452 -25.36 -0.04 -41.94
C ASN A 452 -26.73 0.63 -41.78
N SER A 453 -27.44 0.39 -40.66
CA SER A 453 -28.72 1.06 -40.39
C SER A 453 -28.56 2.58 -40.35
N ALA A 454 -29.51 3.29 -40.96
CA ALA A 454 -29.57 4.75 -41.16
C ALA A 454 -28.65 5.58 -40.25
N SER A 455 -27.84 6.45 -40.89
CA SER A 455 -26.74 7.21 -40.28
C SER A 455 -27.10 7.79 -38.91
N ILE A 456 -26.44 7.31 -37.86
CA ILE A 456 -26.45 8.00 -36.57
C ILE A 456 -25.86 9.39 -36.81
N PRO A 457 -26.48 10.48 -36.31
CA PRO A 457 -25.89 11.80 -36.42
C PRO A 457 -24.49 11.81 -35.79
N ALA A 458 -23.48 12.29 -36.52
CA ALA A 458 -22.09 12.31 -36.07
C ALA A 458 -21.91 13.04 -34.72
N GLY A 459 -22.74 14.05 -34.45
CA GLY A 459 -22.82 14.79 -33.19
C GLY A 459 -23.48 14.05 -32.01
N THR A 460 -23.75 12.75 -32.12
CA THR A 460 -24.27 11.93 -31.03
C THR A 460 -23.25 11.81 -29.90
N LEU A 461 -23.72 11.88 -28.64
CA LEU A 461 -22.89 11.92 -27.42
C LEU A 461 -21.91 13.12 -27.39
N PRO A 462 -22.37 14.36 -27.58
CA PRO A 462 -21.49 15.53 -27.69
C PRO A 462 -20.75 15.84 -26.38
N SER A 463 -21.30 15.41 -25.24
CA SER A 463 -20.75 15.65 -23.90
C SER A 463 -19.83 14.54 -23.39
N LEU A 464 -19.62 13.46 -24.15
CA LEU A 464 -18.89 12.29 -23.65
C LEU A 464 -17.40 12.59 -23.45
N GLU A 465 -16.93 12.39 -22.22
CA GLU A 465 -15.56 12.69 -21.76
C GLU A 465 -14.78 11.40 -21.45
N GLU A 466 -15.45 10.39 -20.89
CA GLU A 466 -14.88 9.10 -20.49
C GLU A 466 -15.63 7.92 -21.11
N LEU A 467 -14.86 6.98 -21.65
CA LEU A 467 -15.36 5.73 -22.21
C LEU A 467 -14.58 4.54 -21.63
N SER A 468 -15.28 3.49 -21.19
CA SER A 468 -14.65 2.32 -20.57
C SER A 468 -15.34 1.03 -20.97
N PHE A 469 -14.55 0.01 -21.33
CA PHE A 469 -15.04 -1.29 -21.75
C PHE A 469 -14.34 -2.43 -21.04
N THR A 470 -15.12 -3.24 -20.33
CA THR A 470 -14.67 -4.53 -19.78
C THR A 470 -14.89 -5.68 -20.76
N ALA A 471 -15.84 -5.52 -21.69
CA ALA A 471 -15.99 -6.33 -22.90
C ALA A 471 -16.72 -5.50 -23.95
N VAL A 472 -16.37 -5.63 -25.23
CA VAL A 472 -17.00 -4.86 -26.31
C VAL A 472 -17.00 -5.65 -27.62
N ASP A 473 -18.16 -5.75 -28.25
CA ASP A 473 -18.31 -6.27 -29.61
C ASP A 473 -17.69 -5.32 -30.63
N GLY A 474 -17.06 -5.87 -31.68
CA GLY A 474 -16.41 -5.07 -32.71
C GLY A 474 -17.37 -4.11 -33.42
N THR A 475 -18.62 -4.50 -33.66
CA THR A 475 -19.62 -3.66 -34.35
C THR A 475 -19.98 -2.40 -33.54
N PHE A 476 -19.98 -2.49 -32.21
CA PHE A 476 -20.22 -1.33 -31.36
C PHE A 476 -19.04 -0.33 -31.40
N LEU A 477 -17.79 -0.82 -31.44
CA LEU A 477 -16.64 0.06 -31.65
C LEU A 477 -16.66 0.72 -33.03
N THR A 478 -17.10 0.01 -34.07
CA THR A 478 -17.27 0.60 -35.40
C THR A 478 -18.29 1.74 -35.37
N VAL A 479 -19.43 1.55 -34.70
CA VAL A 479 -20.43 2.60 -34.46
C VAL A 479 -19.79 3.82 -33.77
N LEU A 480 -19.05 3.62 -32.68
CA LEU A 480 -18.42 4.74 -31.95
C LEU A 480 -17.32 5.45 -32.76
N THR A 481 -16.69 4.73 -33.70
CA THR A 481 -15.69 5.30 -34.62
C THR A 481 -16.33 6.25 -35.64
N GLN A 482 -17.61 6.09 -35.95
CA GLN A 482 -18.35 6.99 -36.85
C GLN A 482 -18.82 8.29 -36.18
N LEU A 483 -18.82 8.35 -34.84
CA LEU A 483 -19.22 9.55 -34.09
C LEU A 483 -18.06 10.55 -33.99
N ASP A 484 -18.35 11.81 -33.68
CA ASP A 484 -17.31 12.86 -33.52
C ASP A 484 -16.71 12.91 -32.11
N LEU A 485 -17.50 12.62 -31.07
CA LEU A 485 -17.11 12.57 -29.65
C LEU A 485 -16.16 13.72 -29.21
N PRO A 486 -16.46 15.01 -29.47
CA PRO A 486 -15.48 16.09 -29.40
C PRO A 486 -14.82 16.28 -28.03
N ARG A 487 -15.53 15.89 -26.95
CA ARG A 487 -15.06 16.02 -25.57
C ARG A 487 -14.35 14.78 -25.02
N LEU A 488 -14.21 13.71 -25.79
CA LEU A 488 -13.59 12.49 -25.30
C LEU A 488 -12.12 12.74 -24.93
N ARG A 489 -11.75 12.39 -23.69
CA ARG A 489 -10.38 12.54 -23.16
C ARG A 489 -9.87 11.25 -22.52
N ILE A 490 -10.74 10.41 -21.99
CA ILE A 490 -10.38 9.20 -21.26
C ILE A 490 -10.96 7.99 -21.99
N THR A 491 -10.13 6.98 -22.27
CA THR A 491 -10.62 5.71 -22.81
C THR A 491 -9.97 4.52 -22.13
N LYS A 492 -10.76 3.51 -21.77
CA LYS A 492 -10.32 2.28 -21.11
C LYS A 492 -10.81 1.05 -21.85
N PHE A 493 -9.89 0.17 -22.25
CA PHE A 493 -10.15 -1.11 -22.91
C PHE A 493 -9.48 -2.22 -22.10
N GLU A 494 -10.27 -3.03 -21.41
CA GLU A 494 -9.75 -4.20 -20.68
C GLU A 494 -9.67 -5.45 -21.57
N VAL A 495 -10.26 -5.40 -22.77
CA VAL A 495 -10.30 -6.51 -23.74
C VAL A 495 -9.55 -6.23 -25.02
N GLN A 496 -9.21 -7.32 -25.68
CA GLN A 496 -8.69 -7.39 -27.04
C GLN A 496 -9.83 -7.10 -28.03
N ASN A 497 -9.62 -6.19 -28.98
CA ASN A 497 -10.50 -6.05 -30.13
C ASN A 497 -9.74 -5.40 -31.29
N THR A 498 -9.83 -5.97 -32.49
CA THR A 498 -9.13 -5.47 -33.69
C THR A 498 -9.58 -4.06 -34.08
N ASN A 499 -10.81 -3.69 -33.75
CA ASN A 499 -11.38 -2.38 -34.07
C ASN A 499 -10.88 -1.26 -33.14
N ILE A 500 -10.10 -1.58 -32.09
CA ILE A 500 -9.46 -0.56 -31.25
C ILE A 500 -8.51 0.31 -32.09
N ALA A 501 -7.78 -0.26 -33.05
CA ALA A 501 -6.89 0.50 -33.92
C ALA A 501 -7.65 1.56 -34.74
N LEU A 502 -8.81 1.19 -35.30
CA LEU A 502 -9.66 2.10 -36.06
C LEU A 502 -10.22 3.22 -35.17
N PHE A 503 -10.70 2.85 -33.96
CA PHE A 503 -11.18 3.82 -32.99
C PHE A 503 -10.09 4.82 -32.57
N LEU A 504 -8.90 4.32 -32.23
CA LEU A 504 -7.76 5.18 -31.86
C LEU A 504 -7.27 6.01 -33.06
N GLY A 505 -7.36 5.51 -34.29
CA GLY A 505 -7.06 6.29 -35.49
C GLY A 505 -7.97 7.51 -35.67
N LYS A 506 -9.26 7.38 -35.34
CA LYS A 506 -10.22 8.48 -35.40
C LYS A 506 -10.11 9.42 -34.20
N HIS A 507 -9.97 8.87 -33.00
CA HIS A 507 -10.19 9.59 -31.74
C HIS A 507 -8.95 9.80 -30.89
N GLY A 508 -7.83 9.17 -31.22
CA GLY A 508 -6.64 9.14 -30.36
C GLY A 508 -5.98 10.50 -30.15
N SER A 509 -6.04 11.41 -31.13
CA SER A 509 -5.42 12.74 -31.06
C SER A 509 -5.93 13.64 -29.93
N LYS A 510 -7.11 13.36 -29.38
CA LYS A 510 -7.72 14.10 -28.25
C LYS A 510 -7.64 13.34 -26.92
N LEU A 511 -7.16 12.10 -26.89
CA LEU A 511 -7.10 11.31 -25.67
C LEU A 511 -5.93 11.76 -24.79
N CYS A 512 -6.23 12.11 -23.54
CA CYS A 512 -5.24 12.41 -22.50
C CYS A 512 -4.93 11.17 -21.66
N THR A 513 -5.90 10.28 -21.46
CA THR A 513 -5.71 9.06 -20.64
C THR A 513 -6.18 7.85 -21.43
N LEU A 514 -5.28 6.87 -21.56
CA LEU A 514 -5.56 5.60 -22.22
C LEU A 514 -5.29 4.44 -21.27
N SER A 515 -6.25 3.54 -21.13
CA SER A 515 -6.03 2.24 -20.48
C SER A 515 -6.29 1.13 -21.50
N VAL A 516 -5.33 0.22 -21.70
CA VAL A 516 -5.43 -0.84 -22.71
C VAL A 516 -4.84 -2.16 -22.21
N SER A 517 -5.21 -3.27 -22.87
CA SER A 517 -4.52 -4.55 -22.70
C SER A 517 -3.09 -4.51 -23.25
N TRP A 518 -2.17 -5.26 -22.64
CA TRP A 518 -0.80 -5.39 -23.14
C TRP A 518 -0.72 -5.85 -24.60
N MET A 519 -1.61 -6.74 -25.06
CA MET A 519 -1.55 -7.17 -26.47
C MET A 519 -2.08 -6.09 -27.43
N THR A 520 -2.87 -5.12 -26.96
CA THR A 520 -3.21 -3.94 -27.75
C THR A 520 -1.97 -3.09 -28.01
N VAL A 521 -1.13 -2.88 -26.99
CA VAL A 521 0.15 -2.16 -27.15
C VAL A 521 1.10 -2.92 -28.10
N ASP A 522 1.09 -4.25 -28.06
CA ASP A 522 1.96 -5.06 -28.94
C ASP A 522 1.50 -5.10 -30.41
N SER A 523 0.20 -4.90 -30.66
CA SER A 523 -0.43 -4.98 -31.99
C SER A 523 -0.69 -3.61 -32.63
N VAL A 524 -0.83 -2.56 -31.82
CA VAL A 524 -1.16 -1.20 -32.28
C VAL A 524 -0.13 -0.24 -31.71
N ASN A 525 0.43 0.63 -32.55
CA ASN A 525 1.31 1.71 -32.08
C ASN A 525 0.46 2.83 -31.44
N VAL A 526 0.03 2.61 -30.20
CA VAL A 526 -0.84 3.54 -29.46
C VAL A 526 -0.21 4.92 -29.29
N PHE A 527 1.13 5.02 -29.29
CA PHE A 527 1.83 6.30 -29.13
C PHE A 527 1.72 7.18 -30.38
N ASN A 528 1.71 6.57 -31.57
CA ASN A 528 1.49 7.31 -32.81
C ASN A 528 0.04 7.78 -32.96
N LEU A 529 -0.92 6.98 -32.49
CA LEU A 529 -2.34 7.28 -32.62
C LEU A 529 -2.82 8.30 -31.57
N CYS A 530 -2.15 8.38 -30.42
CA CYS A 530 -2.57 9.20 -29.29
C CYS A 530 -1.52 10.25 -28.86
N PRO A 531 -1.12 11.20 -29.72
CA PRO A 531 -0.02 12.14 -29.43
C PRO A 531 -0.23 13.05 -28.21
N ALA A 532 -1.49 13.28 -27.80
CA ALA A 532 -1.84 14.11 -26.64
C ALA A 532 -1.91 13.33 -25.31
N MET A 533 -1.57 12.04 -25.32
CA MET A 533 -1.69 11.16 -24.15
C MET A 533 -0.72 11.57 -23.04
N VAL A 534 -1.25 11.78 -21.84
CA VAL A 534 -0.52 12.12 -20.61
C VAL A 534 -0.31 10.88 -19.74
N ASP A 535 -1.33 10.03 -19.66
CA ASP A 535 -1.33 8.83 -18.81
C ASP A 535 -1.67 7.57 -19.62
N LEU A 536 -0.78 6.58 -19.55
CA LEU A 536 -1.01 5.26 -20.12
C LEU A 536 -1.13 4.21 -19.01
N THR A 537 -2.22 3.45 -18.98
CA THR A 537 -2.36 2.26 -18.13
C THR A 537 -2.39 0.98 -18.96
N VAL A 538 -1.47 0.06 -18.71
CA VAL A 538 -1.38 -1.22 -19.43
C VAL A 538 -1.80 -2.37 -18.51
N HIS A 539 -2.91 -3.02 -18.86
CA HIS A 539 -3.38 -4.24 -18.19
C HIS A 539 -2.55 -5.44 -18.67
N CYS A 540 -1.68 -5.92 -17.78
CA CYS A 540 -0.79 -7.03 -18.02
C CYS A 540 -1.47 -8.32 -17.53
N GLY A 541 -1.64 -9.27 -18.44
CA GLY A 541 -2.08 -10.62 -18.10
C GLY A 541 -0.91 -11.45 -17.53
N PRO A 542 -0.75 -12.72 -17.94
CA PRO A 542 0.38 -13.56 -17.53
C PRO A 542 1.71 -13.20 -18.23
N SER A 543 1.68 -12.25 -19.16
CA SER A 543 2.81 -11.88 -20.02
C SER A 543 3.26 -10.44 -19.76
N VAL A 544 4.55 -10.20 -19.99
CA VAL A 544 5.14 -8.86 -19.99
C VAL A 544 5.10 -8.33 -21.43
N PRO A 545 4.69 -7.07 -21.65
CA PRO A 545 4.71 -6.47 -22.99
C PRO A 545 6.11 -6.49 -23.63
N LYS A 546 6.20 -6.33 -24.95
CA LYS A 546 7.51 -6.18 -25.61
C LYS A 546 8.02 -4.75 -25.46
N GLY A 547 9.19 -4.57 -24.85
CA GLY A 547 9.78 -3.23 -24.64
C GLY A 547 10.00 -2.46 -25.95
N THR A 548 10.28 -3.17 -27.04
CA THR A 548 10.44 -2.60 -28.39
C THR A 548 9.15 -2.03 -29.00
N ARG A 549 7.99 -2.30 -28.40
CA ARG A 549 6.70 -1.71 -28.81
C ARG A 549 6.42 -0.39 -28.10
N PHE A 550 7.20 -0.06 -27.07
CA PHE A 550 7.15 1.23 -26.38
C PHE A 550 8.08 2.21 -27.07
N THR A 551 7.77 2.48 -28.34
CA THR A 551 8.50 3.44 -29.18
C THR A 551 7.49 4.19 -30.02
N SER A 552 7.65 5.50 -30.09
CA SER A 552 6.89 6.35 -30.99
C SER A 552 7.74 6.69 -32.22
N SER A 553 7.10 6.82 -33.38
CA SER A 553 7.80 7.28 -34.60
C SER A 553 8.21 8.76 -34.53
N ALA A 554 7.53 9.54 -33.69
CA ALA A 554 7.85 10.93 -33.37
C ALA A 554 8.00 11.11 -31.85
N TYR A 555 8.64 12.20 -31.40
CA TYR A 555 8.70 12.51 -29.96
C TYR A 555 7.30 12.70 -29.38
N HIS A 556 6.99 11.95 -28.33
CA HIS A 556 5.71 12.02 -27.64
C HIS A 556 5.85 12.96 -26.43
N THR A 557 5.60 14.24 -26.65
CA THR A 557 5.91 15.32 -25.70
C THR A 557 4.95 15.45 -24.52
N CYS A 558 3.83 14.74 -24.52
CA CYS A 558 2.82 14.86 -23.45
C CYS A 558 2.83 13.72 -22.44
N LEU A 559 3.47 12.57 -22.72
CA LEU A 559 3.34 11.37 -21.89
C LEU A 559 4.14 11.53 -20.61
N GLU A 560 3.46 11.67 -19.46
CA GLU A 560 4.07 11.88 -18.16
C GLU A 560 4.16 10.60 -17.32
N SER A 561 3.23 9.66 -17.50
CA SER A 561 3.11 8.47 -16.66
C SER A 561 2.72 7.21 -17.42
N ILE A 562 3.36 6.09 -17.08
CA ILE A 562 3.00 4.74 -17.52
C ILE A 562 2.73 3.87 -16.30
N SER A 563 1.54 3.28 -16.20
CA SER A 563 1.15 2.40 -15.10
C SER A 563 0.85 0.99 -15.60
N PHE A 564 1.44 -0.02 -14.98
CA PHE A 564 1.20 -1.42 -15.31
C PHE A 564 0.27 -2.04 -14.27
N LYS A 565 -0.90 -2.53 -14.68
CA LYS A 565 -1.76 -3.35 -13.83
C LYS A 565 -1.38 -4.80 -14.01
N VAL A 566 -0.77 -5.40 -12.99
CA VAL A 566 -0.29 -6.79 -13.02
C VAL A 566 -1.14 -7.64 -12.09
N ASN A 567 -1.54 -8.83 -12.53
CA ASN A 567 -2.22 -9.78 -11.65
C ASN A 567 -1.26 -10.29 -10.56
N ASP A 568 -1.71 -10.27 -9.30
CA ASP A 568 -0.92 -10.63 -8.11
C ASP A 568 -0.33 -12.06 -8.16
N TYR A 569 -0.84 -12.93 -9.04
CA TYR A 569 -0.41 -14.33 -9.22
C TYR A 569 0.92 -14.51 -9.98
N MET A 570 1.52 -13.45 -10.52
CA MET A 570 2.76 -13.54 -11.28
C MET A 570 3.97 -13.90 -10.39
N ARG A 571 4.32 -15.20 -10.31
CA ARG A 571 5.56 -15.68 -9.68
C ARG A 571 6.79 -15.25 -10.53
N GLY A 572 7.83 -14.77 -9.87
CA GLY A 572 9.11 -14.40 -10.50
C GLY A 572 9.06 -13.19 -11.46
N PRO A 573 8.42 -12.07 -11.08
CA PRO A 573 8.25 -10.93 -11.99
C PRO A 573 9.60 -10.35 -12.46
N GLU A 574 10.61 -10.39 -11.60
CA GLU A 574 11.90 -9.75 -11.85
C GLU A 574 12.60 -10.23 -13.12
N ARG A 575 12.61 -11.55 -13.37
CA ARG A 575 13.31 -12.13 -14.54
C ARG A 575 12.73 -11.67 -15.88
N LYS A 576 11.43 -11.38 -15.94
CA LYS A 576 10.77 -10.96 -17.19
C LYS A 576 10.74 -9.44 -17.33
N TRP A 577 10.46 -8.74 -16.25
CA TRP A 577 10.30 -7.29 -16.26
C TRP A 577 11.63 -6.52 -16.26
N GLY A 578 12.70 -7.06 -15.67
CA GLY A 578 14.03 -6.45 -15.73
C GLY A 578 14.50 -6.22 -17.17
N PRO A 579 14.50 -7.25 -18.05
CA PRO A 579 14.80 -7.08 -19.47
C PRO A 579 13.86 -6.11 -20.19
N PHE A 580 12.55 -6.15 -19.88
CA PHE A 580 11.57 -5.22 -20.45
C PHE A 580 11.92 -3.76 -20.12
N LEU A 581 12.18 -3.44 -18.85
CA LEU A 581 12.50 -2.08 -18.42
C LEU A 581 13.83 -1.59 -19.02
N LYS A 582 14.81 -2.49 -19.21
CA LYS A 582 16.06 -2.17 -19.90
C LYS A 582 15.85 -1.88 -21.39
N ALA A 583 14.92 -2.59 -22.04
CA ALA A 583 14.58 -2.40 -23.45
C ALA A 583 13.64 -1.19 -23.70
N LEU A 584 13.08 -0.59 -22.64
CA LEU A 584 12.19 0.55 -22.75
C LEU A 584 12.97 1.80 -23.20
N SER A 585 12.66 2.30 -24.39
CA SER A 585 13.24 3.55 -24.90
C SER A 585 12.48 4.75 -24.32
N VAL A 586 13.04 5.39 -23.30
CA VAL A 586 12.44 6.63 -22.75
C VAL A 586 12.82 7.88 -23.54
N VAL A 587 13.75 7.78 -24.49
CA VAL A 587 14.23 8.92 -25.31
C VAL A 587 13.10 9.51 -26.15
N THR A 588 12.16 8.69 -26.61
CA THR A 588 11.00 9.16 -27.37
C THR A 588 9.92 9.81 -26.51
N PHE A 589 10.08 9.83 -25.18
CA PHE A 589 9.09 10.33 -24.21
C PHE A 589 9.72 11.40 -23.28
N PRO A 590 10.06 12.59 -23.79
CA PRO A 590 10.79 13.60 -23.01
C PRO A 590 10.03 14.14 -21.78
N ALA A 591 8.71 14.04 -21.77
CA ALA A 591 7.87 14.42 -20.62
C ALA A 591 7.70 13.30 -19.59
N LEU A 592 8.17 12.08 -19.84
CA LEU A 592 7.95 10.96 -18.94
C LEU A 592 8.63 11.24 -17.59
N ARG A 593 7.86 11.09 -16.51
CA ARG A 593 8.33 11.29 -15.13
C ARG A 593 8.14 10.05 -14.27
N GLY A 594 7.12 9.24 -14.56
CA GLY A 594 6.72 8.13 -13.71
C GLY A 594 6.45 6.83 -14.47
N ILE A 595 6.94 5.72 -13.92
CA ILE A 595 6.54 4.38 -14.29
C ILE A 595 6.08 3.67 -13.01
N SER A 596 4.84 3.18 -12.98
CA SER A 596 4.29 2.43 -11.86
C SER A 596 4.19 0.95 -12.18
N LEU A 597 4.83 0.12 -11.37
CA LEU A 597 4.82 -1.33 -11.49
C LEU A 597 4.57 -1.98 -10.12
N PRO A 598 3.30 -2.31 -9.80
CA PRO A 598 2.88 -2.77 -8.48
C PRO A 598 3.59 -4.03 -7.96
N CYS A 599 4.10 -4.88 -8.86
CA CYS A 599 4.77 -6.13 -8.48
C CYS A 599 6.21 -5.93 -7.97
N ILE A 600 6.78 -4.73 -8.06
CA ILE A 600 8.12 -4.43 -7.56
C ILE A 600 8.16 -4.58 -6.05
N ARG A 601 9.17 -5.31 -5.58
CA ARG A 601 9.56 -5.36 -4.18
C ARG A 601 10.99 -4.85 -4.13
N TRP A 602 11.17 -3.66 -3.56
CA TRP A 602 12.50 -3.06 -3.46
C TRP A 602 13.36 -3.92 -2.54
N PRO A 603 14.55 -4.37 -2.99
CA PRO A 603 15.46 -5.08 -2.12
C PRO A 603 15.94 -4.15 -1.00
N THR A 604 16.07 -4.71 0.20
CA THR A 604 16.39 -3.97 1.42
C THR A 604 17.83 -4.17 1.86
N THR A 605 18.42 -5.32 1.52
CA THR A 605 19.81 -5.70 1.83
C THR A 605 20.77 -5.29 0.71
N GLU A 606 22.03 -4.98 1.06
CA GLU A 606 23.07 -4.62 0.08
C GLU A 606 23.28 -5.71 -0.97
N HIS A 607 23.26 -6.98 -0.55
CA HIS A 607 23.40 -8.14 -1.42
C HIS A 607 22.26 -8.24 -2.46
N ASP A 608 21.02 -8.11 -2.00
CA ASP A 608 19.85 -8.20 -2.89
C ASP A 608 19.81 -7.00 -3.84
N ILE A 609 20.26 -5.82 -3.38
CA ILE A 609 20.35 -4.61 -4.20
C ILE A 609 21.34 -4.82 -5.36
N GLU A 610 22.52 -5.37 -5.08
CA GLU A 610 23.55 -5.63 -6.08
C GLU A 610 23.06 -6.60 -7.18
N LYS A 611 22.30 -7.62 -6.78
CA LYS A 611 21.77 -8.64 -7.70
C LYS A 611 20.46 -8.25 -8.37
N SER A 612 19.73 -7.26 -7.83
CA SER A 612 18.40 -6.96 -8.31
C SER A 612 18.40 -6.24 -9.65
N SER A 613 17.74 -6.85 -10.63
CA SER A 613 17.51 -6.21 -11.92
C SER A 613 16.53 -5.03 -11.82
N TRP A 614 15.70 -4.98 -10.76
CA TRP A 614 14.85 -3.83 -10.48
C TRP A 614 15.65 -2.59 -10.14
N VAL A 615 16.66 -2.74 -9.28
CA VAL A 615 17.54 -1.64 -8.90
C VAL A 615 18.27 -1.11 -10.11
N GLN A 616 18.88 -2.01 -10.90
CA GLN A 616 19.59 -1.62 -12.13
C GLN A 616 18.67 -0.85 -13.10
N ALA A 617 17.44 -1.36 -13.33
CA ALA A 617 16.47 -0.70 -14.18
C ALA A 617 16.02 0.66 -13.60
N ALA A 618 15.76 0.73 -12.30
CA ALA A 618 15.34 1.96 -11.63
C ALA A 618 16.45 3.02 -11.66
N GLU A 619 17.71 2.65 -11.45
CA GLU A 619 18.84 3.58 -11.54
C GLU A 619 19.01 4.13 -12.95
N ALA A 620 18.91 3.26 -13.97
CA ALA A 620 18.99 3.65 -15.38
C ALA A 620 17.83 4.57 -15.82
N LEU A 621 16.63 4.33 -15.30
CA LEU A 621 15.48 5.22 -15.52
C LEU A 621 15.67 6.56 -14.81
N LEU A 622 16.20 6.54 -13.59
CA LEU A 622 16.44 7.74 -12.79
C LEU A 622 17.53 8.64 -13.41
N ASP A 623 18.56 8.07 -14.05
CA ASP A 623 19.55 8.82 -14.85
C ASP A 623 18.90 9.60 -16.00
N ARG A 624 17.71 9.18 -16.43
CA ARG A 624 16.92 9.82 -17.47
C ARG A 624 15.74 10.64 -16.91
N GLY A 625 15.72 10.88 -15.60
CA GLY A 625 14.67 11.67 -14.93
C GLY A 625 13.34 10.94 -14.71
N VAL A 626 13.29 9.61 -14.92
CA VAL A 626 12.07 8.80 -14.79
C VAL A 626 12.10 8.00 -13.49
N LYS A 627 11.06 8.13 -12.67
CA LYS A 627 10.90 7.41 -11.40
C LYS A 627 10.16 6.10 -11.61
N LEU A 628 10.71 4.99 -11.11
CA LEU A 628 10.03 3.71 -11.04
C LEU A 628 9.40 3.53 -9.65
N THR A 629 8.10 3.20 -9.58
CA THR A 629 7.34 3.07 -8.33
C THR A 629 6.71 1.69 -8.15
N ASN A 630 6.53 1.27 -6.89
CA ASN A 630 5.86 0.01 -6.53
C ASN A 630 4.36 0.23 -6.19
N ARG A 631 3.67 -0.82 -5.70
CA ARG A 631 2.23 -0.78 -5.34
C ARG A 631 1.86 0.31 -4.35
N ASN A 632 2.79 0.68 -3.47
CA ASN A 632 2.58 1.66 -2.42
C ASN A 632 3.05 3.06 -2.84
N GLY A 633 3.38 3.28 -4.12
CA GLY A 633 3.98 4.53 -4.61
C GLY A 633 5.44 4.74 -4.19
N GLY A 634 6.05 3.75 -3.54
CA GLY A 634 7.45 3.81 -3.10
C GLY A 634 8.40 3.78 -4.29
N THR A 635 9.32 4.74 -4.33
CA THR A 635 10.37 4.88 -5.36
C THR A 635 11.68 4.26 -4.91
N TRP A 636 12.48 3.74 -5.85
CA TRP A 636 13.87 3.45 -5.57
C TRP A 636 14.64 4.74 -5.29
N ARG A 637 15.49 4.70 -4.26
CA ARG A 637 16.41 5.78 -3.92
C ARG A 637 17.82 5.25 -4.02
N ARG A 638 18.68 5.98 -4.74
CA ARG A 638 20.10 5.64 -4.81
C ARG A 638 20.67 5.61 -3.40
N ARG A 639 21.34 4.51 -3.07
CA ARG A 639 22.13 4.41 -1.85
C ARG A 639 23.51 5.01 -2.09
N LEU A 640 24.17 5.42 -1.00
CA LEU A 640 25.56 5.86 -1.06
C LEU A 640 26.41 4.75 -1.69
N LYS A 641 27.05 5.05 -2.82
CA LYS A 641 28.06 4.18 -3.43
C LYS A 641 29.37 4.39 -2.66
N ARG A 642 30.12 3.30 -2.47
CA ARG A 642 31.37 3.30 -1.72
C ARG A 642 32.46 4.09 -2.43
#